data_AF-A0A5C5TWJ6-F1
#
_entry.id   AF-A0A5C5TWJ6-F1
#
_cell.length_a   1.000
_cell.length_b   1.000
_cell.length_c   1.000
_cell.angle_alpha   90.00
_cell.angle_beta   90.00
_cell.angle_gamma   90.00
#
_symmetry.space_group_name_H-M   'P 1'
#
loop_
_entity.id
_entity.type
_entity.pdbx_description
1 polymer ?
#
loop_
_entity_poly.entity_id
_entity_poly.type
_entity_poly.pdbx_seq_one_letter_code
_entity_poly.pdbx_strand_id
1 'polypeptide(L)'
;MLHLRWRQARWRAAFDVLAVAMPLAIASAVVAWRVAGPTPALLAAIAAMIAIGFAIVPRWRRHDRDWLVARLDADRGDLEDSSALLFADDAALRPMQQLQRARLEQRLRERPVPDLRPAWSLRAIAVATIVALLAVVAALAWPVRNDSVAAGAAMPSSGAQSDAPPRLVARSLHLQPPAYTGIAATTLDALDAKAPAGSRLRWTLRYAPQPTGVDLVFHDGRRIALRREGEDWTADLVLQASMLYRVVPEGQEAASPLHRLDAIPDQAPRVRLLSPEQTLTLLAPNQRDWRLVFEAEDDHGVAADARLLLTRTEGSGENIRFHEHVVVLRGSGSPRQRRFEARVAPSTYGLQRGEDLIARLEVRDNRAPQPQVVRSASAILRWPAEPVLGADGLDGLARQVLPAYFRSQRQIIIDAEALLKERPKLEADEFEKRSDAIGVDQRLLRLRYGQFLGEESEGGAQAPPTADLPTSDLPTNDHADDDEHTDNDGHDHGPAPAAGHDGHGHDPAPADAPAGFGVADDILETFGHTHDIPEAATLLDPETKETLRGALREMWQSELHLRMAAPEQALPYAHRALALIKQVQQAERIYLARVGTQLPPIDETRRMTGRRDGIAGRALPRGPAPAGDDALDAAWQALASADATAPALDALQRWIDANPQRIDDPLSLVARIDEVRTDPACAECRAALRALLWGAMQRPAGVSARRDAAGAVGRRYLERLRPEPAP
;
A
#
# COMPACT_ATOMS: atom_id res chain seq x y z
N MET A 1 41.87 -4.34 -25.79
CA MET A 1 41.54 -5.76 -25.99
C MET A 1 40.03 -6.02 -26.05
N LEU A 2 39.24 -5.53 -25.09
CA LEU A 2 37.77 -5.70 -25.05
C LEU A 2 37.04 -5.15 -26.29
N HIS A 3 37.41 -3.95 -26.76
CA HIS A 3 36.82 -3.36 -27.96
C HIS A 3 36.99 -4.21 -29.23
N LEU A 4 38.12 -4.89 -29.38
CA LEU A 4 38.37 -5.77 -30.53
C LEU A 4 37.44 -6.99 -30.49
N ARG A 5 37.30 -7.62 -29.32
CA ARG A 5 36.44 -8.80 -29.11
C ARG A 5 34.95 -8.45 -29.24
N TRP A 6 34.55 -7.29 -28.74
CA TRP A 6 33.22 -6.74 -28.94
C TRP A 6 32.92 -6.52 -30.43
N ARG A 7 33.84 -5.92 -31.18
CA ARG A 7 33.69 -5.73 -32.64
C ARG A 7 33.62 -7.08 -33.39
N GLN A 8 34.40 -8.08 -32.97
CA GLN A 8 34.34 -9.43 -33.53
C GLN A 8 32.99 -10.13 -33.28
N ALA A 9 32.39 -9.95 -32.09
CA ALA A 9 31.06 -10.47 -31.79
C ALA A 9 29.98 -9.82 -32.66
N ARG A 10 30.04 -8.49 -32.85
CA ARG A 10 29.12 -7.74 -33.73
C ARG A 10 29.21 -8.21 -35.19
N TRP A 11 30.43 -8.35 -35.71
CA TRP A 11 30.64 -8.90 -37.05
C TRP A 11 30.16 -10.34 -37.16
N ARG A 12 30.39 -11.18 -36.15
CA ARG A 12 29.91 -12.58 -36.17
C ARG A 12 28.39 -12.65 -36.24
N ALA A 13 27.68 -11.82 -35.47
CA ALA A 13 26.21 -11.75 -35.53
C ALA A 13 25.71 -11.25 -36.89
N ALA A 14 26.42 -10.30 -37.52
CA ALA A 14 26.10 -9.81 -38.85
C ALA A 14 26.29 -10.88 -39.94
N PHE A 15 27.41 -11.60 -39.88
CA PHE A 15 27.71 -12.67 -40.82
C PHE A 15 26.77 -13.87 -40.67
N ASP A 16 26.30 -14.16 -39.45
CA ASP A 16 25.29 -15.19 -39.21
C ASP A 16 23.95 -14.85 -39.88
N VAL A 17 23.48 -13.59 -39.76
CA VAL A 17 22.27 -13.12 -40.46
C VAL A 17 22.46 -13.18 -41.98
N LEU A 18 23.63 -12.74 -42.47
CA LEU A 18 23.95 -12.79 -43.89
C LEU A 18 23.94 -14.24 -44.42
N ALA A 19 24.53 -15.18 -43.68
CA ALA A 19 24.59 -16.60 -44.08
C ALA A 19 23.20 -17.26 -44.15
N VAL A 20 22.25 -16.85 -43.30
CA VAL A 20 20.86 -17.33 -43.36
C VAL A 20 20.08 -16.67 -44.50
N ALA A 21 20.24 -15.37 -44.70
CA ALA A 21 19.39 -14.62 -45.62
C ALA A 21 19.86 -14.66 -47.09
N MET A 22 21.17 -14.82 -47.33
CA MET A 22 21.74 -14.80 -48.69
C MET A 22 21.19 -15.93 -49.59
N PRO A 23 21.07 -17.20 -49.15
CA PRO A 23 20.48 -18.26 -50.00
C PRO A 23 19.04 -17.94 -50.42
N LEU A 24 18.23 -17.41 -49.50
CA LEU A 24 16.83 -17.04 -49.77
C LEU A 24 16.73 -15.85 -50.72
N ALA A 25 17.60 -14.85 -50.57
CA ALA A 25 17.69 -13.71 -51.48
C ALA A 25 18.01 -14.16 -52.92
N ILE A 26 18.99 -15.06 -53.07
CA ILE A 26 19.34 -15.64 -54.37
C ILE A 26 18.16 -16.41 -54.96
N ALA A 27 17.49 -17.26 -54.17
CA ALA A 27 16.32 -18.00 -54.63
C ALA A 27 15.19 -17.07 -55.10
N SER A 28 14.90 -15.99 -54.36
CA SER A 28 13.87 -15.02 -54.72
C SER A 28 14.17 -14.29 -56.04
N ALA A 29 15.44 -13.95 -56.28
CA ALA A 29 15.87 -13.32 -57.53
C ALA A 29 15.75 -14.28 -58.73
N VAL A 30 16.10 -15.55 -58.54
CA VAL A 30 15.96 -16.60 -59.58
C VAL A 30 14.49 -16.84 -59.92
N VAL A 31 13.60 -16.91 -58.91
CA VAL A 31 12.15 -17.04 -59.11
C VAL A 31 11.59 -15.85 -59.87
N ALA A 32 11.93 -14.62 -59.44
CA ALA A 32 11.48 -13.40 -60.10
C ALA A 32 11.97 -13.29 -61.56
N TRP A 33 13.22 -13.70 -61.83
CA TRP A 33 13.75 -13.79 -63.19
C TRP A 33 12.94 -14.74 -64.06
N ARG A 34 12.58 -15.90 -63.51
CA ARG A 34 11.85 -16.92 -64.26
C ARG A 34 10.40 -16.55 -64.54
N VAL A 35 9.73 -15.84 -63.63
CA VAL A 35 8.30 -15.52 -63.74
C VAL A 35 8.06 -14.22 -64.52
N ALA A 36 8.91 -13.21 -64.35
CA ALA A 36 8.62 -11.85 -64.81
C ALA A 36 9.79 -11.18 -65.55
N GLY A 37 10.90 -11.89 -65.77
CA GLY A 37 12.05 -11.42 -66.56
C GLY A 37 13.13 -10.67 -65.76
N PRO A 38 14.15 -10.10 -66.44
CA PRO A 38 15.36 -9.60 -65.79
C PRO A 38 15.16 -8.31 -64.98
N THR A 39 14.21 -7.46 -65.35
CA THR A 39 13.93 -6.19 -64.64
C THR A 39 13.33 -6.41 -63.25
N PRO A 40 12.27 -7.22 -63.03
CA PRO A 40 11.77 -7.51 -61.69
C PRO A 40 12.75 -8.37 -60.87
N ALA A 41 13.58 -9.19 -61.50
CA ALA A 41 14.65 -9.91 -60.81
C ALA A 41 15.66 -8.96 -60.16
N LEU A 42 16.07 -7.91 -60.88
CA LEU A 42 16.97 -6.88 -60.36
C LEU A 42 16.33 -6.12 -59.20
N LEU A 43 15.05 -5.74 -59.31
CA LEU A 43 14.31 -5.08 -58.23
C LEU A 43 14.16 -5.97 -57.00
N ALA A 44 13.86 -7.26 -57.19
CA ALA A 44 13.77 -8.23 -56.09
C ALA A 44 15.13 -8.42 -55.38
N ALA A 45 16.24 -8.46 -56.13
CA ALA A 45 17.58 -8.54 -55.56
C ALA A 45 17.94 -7.28 -54.74
N ILE A 46 17.60 -6.10 -55.24
CA ILE A 46 17.81 -4.84 -54.50
C ILE A 46 16.96 -4.81 -53.22
N ALA A 47 15.67 -5.18 -53.32
CA ALA A 47 14.78 -5.24 -52.17
C ALA A 47 15.27 -6.24 -51.12
N ALA A 48 15.76 -7.41 -51.54
CA ALA A 48 16.34 -8.41 -50.65
C ALA A 48 17.61 -7.89 -49.95
N MET A 49 18.49 -7.19 -50.66
CA MET A 49 19.69 -6.56 -50.07
C MET A 49 19.32 -5.50 -49.02
N ILE A 50 18.29 -4.69 -49.28
CA ILE A 50 17.77 -3.70 -48.33
C ILE A 50 17.19 -4.42 -47.09
N ALA A 51 16.41 -5.48 -47.28
CA ALA A 51 15.84 -6.27 -46.19
C ALA A 51 16.93 -6.93 -45.32
N ILE A 52 18.01 -7.45 -45.93
CA ILE A 52 19.17 -7.97 -45.21
C ILE A 52 19.82 -6.86 -44.38
N GLY A 53 19.99 -5.66 -44.94
CA GLY A 53 20.49 -4.50 -44.21
C GLY A 53 19.63 -4.17 -42.99
N PHE A 54 18.31 -4.10 -43.15
CA PHE A 54 17.36 -3.88 -42.06
C PHE A 54 17.36 -4.99 -41.00
N ALA A 55 17.67 -6.23 -41.36
CA ALA A 55 17.80 -7.34 -40.41
C ALA A 55 19.13 -7.34 -39.63
N ILE A 56 20.23 -6.88 -40.26
CA ILE A 56 21.55 -6.78 -39.63
C ILE A 56 21.57 -5.65 -38.59
N VAL A 57 20.98 -4.49 -38.87
CA VAL A 57 21.00 -3.31 -37.98
C VAL A 57 20.53 -3.62 -36.54
N PRO A 58 19.35 -4.22 -36.28
CA PRO A 58 18.90 -4.51 -34.93
C PRO A 58 19.77 -5.57 -34.24
N ARG A 59 20.24 -6.59 -34.97
CA ARG A 59 21.16 -7.62 -34.43
C ARG A 59 22.51 -7.01 -34.04
N TRP A 60 22.99 -6.06 -34.84
CA TRP A 60 24.22 -5.30 -34.61
C TRP A 60 24.09 -4.30 -33.46
N ARG A 61 22.89 -3.73 -33.25
CA ARG A 61 22.58 -2.83 -32.13
C ARG A 61 22.41 -3.57 -30.81
N ARG A 62 21.85 -4.79 -30.81
CA ARG A 62 21.69 -5.65 -29.60
C ARG A 62 23.01 -6.09 -28.95
N HIS A 63 24.12 -6.07 -29.69
CA HIS A 63 25.45 -6.31 -29.14
C HIS A 63 26.06 -4.95 -28.78
N ASP A 64 25.41 -4.23 -27.86
CA ASP A 64 25.84 -2.95 -27.32
C ASP A 64 26.78 -3.15 -26.11
N ARG A 65 27.03 -2.07 -25.36
CA ARG A 65 27.90 -2.11 -24.17
C ARG A 65 27.24 -2.89 -23.03
N ASP A 66 25.93 -2.81 -22.89
CA ASP A 66 25.19 -3.50 -21.83
C ASP A 66 25.22 -5.00 -22.05
N TRP A 67 25.07 -5.46 -23.31
CA TRP A 67 25.30 -6.85 -23.68
C TRP A 67 26.73 -7.31 -23.32
N LEU A 68 27.74 -6.49 -23.58
CA LEU A 68 29.13 -6.82 -23.27
C LEU A 68 29.35 -6.98 -21.77
N VAL A 69 28.79 -6.09 -20.95
CA VAL A 69 28.85 -6.16 -19.48
C VAL A 69 28.19 -7.45 -18.99
N ALA A 70 26.92 -7.67 -19.37
CA ALA A 70 26.17 -8.86 -18.97
C ALA A 70 26.86 -10.16 -19.41
N ARG A 71 27.48 -10.17 -20.59
CA ARG A 71 28.21 -11.33 -21.10
C ARG A 71 29.51 -11.57 -20.35
N LEU A 72 30.24 -10.51 -19.99
CA LEU A 72 31.45 -10.63 -19.18
C LEU A 72 31.13 -11.17 -17.79
N ASP A 73 30.11 -10.62 -17.13
CA ASP A 73 29.70 -11.06 -15.78
C ASP A 73 29.22 -12.53 -15.78
N ALA A 74 28.48 -12.95 -16.81
CA ALA A 74 28.03 -14.33 -16.94
C ALA A 74 29.17 -15.35 -17.20
N ASP A 75 30.16 -14.98 -18.03
CA ASP A 75 31.25 -15.89 -18.42
C ASP A 75 32.46 -15.81 -17.46
N ARG A 76 32.56 -14.77 -16.65
CA ARG A 76 33.70 -14.50 -15.73
C ARG A 76 33.21 -14.19 -14.32
N GLY A 77 32.94 -15.25 -13.54
CA GLY A 77 32.60 -15.12 -12.12
C GLY A 77 33.68 -14.45 -11.26
N ASP A 78 34.94 -14.39 -11.73
CA ASP A 78 36.01 -13.64 -11.09
C ASP A 78 35.87 -12.11 -11.25
N LEU A 79 34.88 -11.61 -12.00
CA LEU A 79 34.58 -10.18 -12.10
C LEU A 79 33.48 -9.71 -11.13
N GLU A 80 32.95 -10.61 -10.29
CA GLU A 80 32.02 -10.28 -9.20
C GLU A 80 30.83 -9.40 -9.64
N ASP A 81 30.26 -9.69 -10.82
CA ASP A 81 29.17 -8.93 -11.44
C ASP A 81 29.40 -7.40 -11.50
N SER A 82 30.67 -6.99 -11.59
CA SER A 82 31.11 -5.61 -11.48
C SER A 82 31.69 -5.06 -12.80
N SER A 83 31.50 -5.76 -13.93
CA SER A 83 32.08 -5.37 -15.23
C SER A 83 31.63 -4.01 -15.74
N ALA A 84 30.49 -3.49 -15.25
CA ALA A 84 30.01 -2.14 -15.57
C ALA A 84 31.01 -1.04 -15.17
N LEU A 85 31.78 -1.24 -14.10
CA LEU A 85 32.76 -0.28 -13.59
C LEU A 85 33.92 -0.02 -14.57
N LEU A 86 34.18 -0.95 -15.49
CA LEU A 86 35.22 -0.80 -16.52
C LEU A 86 34.88 0.26 -17.58
N PHE A 87 33.61 0.67 -17.68
CA PHE A 87 33.11 1.60 -18.69
C PHE A 87 32.57 2.91 -18.09
N ALA A 88 32.65 3.07 -16.77
CA ALA A 88 32.25 4.28 -16.08
C ALA A 88 33.32 5.38 -16.18
N ASP A 89 32.87 6.63 -16.17
CA ASP A 89 33.77 7.79 -16.16
C ASP A 89 34.48 7.90 -14.81
N ASP A 90 35.80 8.10 -14.82
CA ASP A 90 36.63 8.14 -13.59
C ASP A 90 36.18 9.23 -12.61
N ALA A 91 35.70 10.36 -13.12
CA ALA A 91 35.18 11.46 -12.30
C ALA A 91 33.87 11.12 -11.57
N ALA A 92 33.12 10.11 -12.04
CA ALA A 92 31.86 9.67 -11.45
C ALA A 92 32.04 8.52 -10.43
N LEU A 93 33.24 7.94 -10.34
CA LEU A 93 33.53 6.78 -9.48
C LEU A 93 33.90 7.20 -8.06
N ARG A 94 33.25 6.60 -7.07
CA ARG A 94 33.60 6.72 -5.64
C ARG A 94 34.91 5.96 -5.33
N PRO A 95 35.62 6.28 -4.23
CA PRO A 95 36.92 5.65 -3.91
C PRO A 95 36.91 4.10 -3.89
N MET A 96 35.85 3.49 -3.37
CA MET A 96 35.70 2.02 -3.36
C MET A 96 35.47 1.45 -4.77
N GLN A 97 34.75 2.18 -5.64
CA GLN A 97 34.52 1.77 -7.01
C GLN A 97 35.79 1.88 -7.85
N GLN A 98 36.64 2.88 -7.58
CA GLN A 98 37.96 3.01 -8.19
C GLN A 98 38.87 1.82 -7.81
N LEU A 99 38.87 1.43 -6.53
CA LEU A 99 39.63 0.26 -6.08
C LEU A 99 39.12 -1.04 -6.74
N GLN A 100 37.80 -1.22 -6.84
CA GLN A 100 37.22 -2.38 -7.51
C GLN A 100 37.56 -2.39 -9.00
N ARG A 101 37.47 -1.24 -9.69
CA ARG A 101 37.89 -1.11 -11.09
C ARG A 101 39.35 -1.52 -11.29
N ALA A 102 40.26 -1.05 -10.44
CA ALA A 102 41.67 -1.42 -10.50
C ALA A 102 41.90 -2.95 -10.35
N ARG A 103 41.13 -3.61 -9.46
CA ARG A 103 41.16 -5.08 -9.31
C ARG A 103 40.63 -5.79 -10.56
N LEU A 104 39.54 -5.31 -11.15
CA LEU A 104 38.99 -5.87 -12.38
C LEU A 104 40.00 -5.75 -13.54
N GLU A 105 40.63 -4.58 -13.71
CA GLU A 105 41.67 -4.35 -14.71
C GLU A 105 42.91 -5.24 -14.50
N GLN A 106 43.26 -5.55 -13.25
CA GLN A 106 44.31 -6.53 -12.93
C GLN A 106 43.89 -7.96 -13.33
N ARG A 107 42.68 -8.40 -12.96
CA ARG A 107 42.15 -9.73 -13.29
C ARG A 107 41.99 -9.95 -14.81
N LEU A 108 41.67 -8.89 -15.57
CA LEU A 108 41.63 -8.94 -17.04
C LEU A 108 43.02 -9.05 -17.68
N ARG A 109 44.08 -8.56 -17.02
CA ARG A 109 45.47 -8.71 -17.48
C ARG A 109 46.02 -10.10 -17.18
N GLU A 110 45.69 -10.65 -16.02
CA GLU A 110 46.17 -11.97 -15.57
C GLU A 110 45.51 -13.13 -16.31
N ARG A 111 44.24 -12.98 -16.71
CA ARG A 111 43.51 -14.00 -17.46
C ARG A 111 42.81 -13.40 -18.69
N PRO A 112 43.17 -13.85 -19.92
CA PRO A 112 42.51 -13.35 -21.11
C PRO A 112 41.02 -13.67 -21.08
N VAL A 113 40.22 -12.75 -21.60
CA VAL A 113 38.76 -12.93 -21.74
C VAL A 113 38.49 -14.19 -22.60
N PRO A 114 37.42 -14.96 -22.36
CA PRO A 114 36.98 -16.01 -23.27
C PRO A 114 36.48 -15.46 -24.62
N ASP A 115 36.31 -16.33 -25.62
CA ASP A 115 35.76 -15.92 -26.92
C ASP A 115 34.29 -15.49 -26.75
N LEU A 116 33.99 -14.24 -27.10
CA LEU A 116 32.66 -13.64 -26.95
C LEU A 116 31.81 -13.78 -28.22
N ARG A 117 32.33 -14.44 -29.27
CA ARG A 117 31.60 -14.61 -30.53
C ARG A 117 30.43 -15.58 -30.33
N PRO A 118 29.20 -15.21 -30.72
CA PRO A 118 28.08 -16.14 -30.68
C PRO A 118 28.32 -17.33 -31.62
N ALA A 119 27.75 -18.47 -31.26
CA ALA A 119 27.76 -19.67 -32.11
C ALA A 119 26.95 -19.42 -33.40
N TRP A 120 27.36 -20.06 -34.50
CA TRP A 120 26.63 -19.99 -35.76
C TRP A 120 25.28 -20.70 -35.64
N SER A 121 24.26 -20.14 -36.31
CA SER A 121 22.92 -20.70 -36.40
C SER A 121 22.85 -21.84 -37.43
N LEU A 122 23.71 -22.85 -37.29
CA LEU A 122 23.93 -23.92 -38.29
C LEU A 122 22.64 -24.58 -38.78
N ARG A 123 21.66 -24.80 -37.89
CA ARG A 123 20.34 -25.36 -38.26
C ARG A 123 19.54 -24.40 -39.15
N ALA A 124 19.50 -23.12 -38.81
CA ALA A 124 18.78 -22.12 -39.57
C ALA A 124 19.44 -21.88 -40.95
N ILE A 125 20.77 -21.86 -40.99
CA ILE A 125 21.54 -21.78 -42.24
C ILE A 125 21.21 -23.00 -43.11
N ALA A 126 21.28 -24.22 -42.56
CA ALA A 126 20.97 -25.44 -43.30
C ALA A 126 19.52 -25.43 -43.85
N VAL A 127 18.53 -25.10 -43.03
CA VAL A 127 17.13 -25.01 -43.44
C VAL A 127 16.93 -23.95 -44.53
N ALA A 128 17.46 -22.74 -44.34
CA ALA A 128 17.35 -21.67 -45.32
C ALA A 128 17.99 -22.06 -46.67
N THR A 129 19.12 -22.76 -46.62
CA THR A 129 19.81 -23.26 -47.83
C THR A 129 19.00 -24.35 -48.53
N ILE A 130 18.42 -25.29 -47.78
CA ILE A 130 17.56 -26.35 -48.34
C ILE A 130 16.30 -25.76 -48.97
N VAL A 131 15.62 -24.84 -48.27
CA VAL A 131 14.42 -24.16 -48.78
C VAL A 131 14.75 -23.35 -50.04
N ALA A 132 15.86 -22.60 -50.04
CA ALA A 132 16.32 -21.87 -51.20
C ALA A 132 16.58 -22.80 -52.40
N LEU A 133 17.24 -23.95 -52.18
CA LEU A 133 17.52 -24.93 -53.22
C LEU A 133 16.23 -25.51 -53.81
N LEU A 134 15.28 -25.90 -52.95
CA LEU A 134 13.98 -26.42 -53.37
C LEU A 134 13.18 -25.39 -54.17
N ALA A 135 13.18 -24.13 -53.74
CA ALA A 135 12.52 -23.04 -54.45
C ALA A 135 13.15 -22.79 -55.82
N VAL A 136 14.48 -22.82 -55.94
CA VAL A 136 15.19 -22.69 -57.22
C VAL A 136 14.86 -23.87 -58.14
N VAL A 137 14.89 -25.11 -57.64
CA VAL A 137 14.56 -26.30 -58.43
C VAL A 137 13.10 -26.25 -58.91
N ALA A 138 12.16 -25.89 -58.04
CA ALA A 138 10.75 -25.74 -58.41
C ALA A 138 10.57 -24.62 -59.46
N ALA A 139 11.26 -23.50 -59.30
CA ALA A 139 11.20 -22.38 -60.23
C ALA A 139 11.76 -22.74 -61.62
N LEU A 140 12.79 -23.58 -61.70
CA LEU A 140 13.37 -24.06 -62.96
C LEU A 140 12.52 -25.16 -63.62
N ALA A 141 11.92 -26.06 -62.81
CA ALA A 141 11.08 -27.15 -63.29
C ALA A 141 9.67 -26.73 -63.71
N TRP A 142 9.22 -25.52 -63.34
CA TRP A 142 7.89 -25.02 -63.70
C TRP A 142 7.79 -24.77 -65.22
N PRO A 143 6.76 -25.26 -65.93
CA PRO A 143 6.61 -24.99 -67.36
C PRO A 143 6.18 -23.53 -67.60
N VAL A 144 6.92 -22.81 -68.45
CA VAL A 144 6.57 -21.43 -68.85
C VAL A 144 5.45 -21.52 -69.90
N ARG A 145 4.23 -21.13 -69.53
CA ARG A 145 3.15 -20.88 -70.49
C ARG A 145 3.30 -19.45 -71.02
N ASN A 146 3.55 -19.34 -72.33
CA ASN A 146 3.46 -18.06 -73.03
C ASN A 146 1.98 -17.81 -73.37
N ASP A 147 1.25 -17.18 -72.44
CA ASP A 147 -0.11 -16.72 -72.75
C ASP A 147 -0.02 -15.32 -73.36
N SER A 148 -0.30 -15.29 -74.66
CA SER A 148 -0.53 -14.08 -75.43
C SER A 148 -1.88 -13.49 -75.01
N VAL A 149 -1.86 -12.22 -74.63
CA VAL A 149 -3.03 -11.47 -74.16
C VAL A 149 -4.09 -11.40 -75.26
N ALA A 150 -5.29 -11.92 -74.98
CA ALA A 150 -6.53 -11.51 -75.63
C ALA A 150 -7.49 -10.97 -74.56
N ALA A 151 -7.67 -9.66 -74.57
CA ALA A 151 -8.67 -8.98 -73.78
C ALA A 151 -10.07 -9.32 -74.34
N GLY A 152 -10.94 -9.88 -73.50
CA GLY A 152 -12.33 -10.21 -73.81
C GLY A 152 -13.26 -9.66 -72.73
N ALA A 153 -14.18 -8.81 -73.16
CA ALA A 153 -15.14 -8.03 -72.40
C ALA A 153 -15.92 -8.81 -71.33
N ALA A 154 -16.15 -8.15 -70.19
CA ALA A 154 -17.13 -8.54 -69.19
C ALA A 154 -18.48 -7.87 -69.47
N MET A 155 -19.56 -8.66 -69.45
CA MET A 155 -20.91 -8.23 -69.08
C MET A 155 -21.61 -9.34 -68.29
N PRO A 156 -22.59 -8.98 -67.44
CA PRO A 156 -22.98 -9.78 -66.28
C PRO A 156 -24.09 -10.77 -66.60
N SER A 157 -24.03 -11.96 -66.01
CA SER A 157 -25.16 -12.89 -65.97
C SER A 157 -25.86 -12.79 -64.62
N SER A 158 -27.07 -12.25 -64.66
CA SER A 158 -28.10 -12.42 -63.63
C SER A 158 -28.62 -13.85 -63.62
N GLY A 159 -28.90 -14.39 -62.43
CA GLY A 159 -29.94 -15.39 -62.23
C GLY A 159 -29.49 -16.85 -62.22
N ALA A 160 -28.93 -17.29 -61.10
CA ALA A 160 -29.17 -18.64 -60.58
C ALA A 160 -29.11 -18.55 -59.06
N GLN A 161 -30.24 -18.81 -58.39
CA GLN A 161 -30.25 -19.10 -56.96
C GLN A 161 -29.40 -20.35 -56.75
N SER A 162 -28.14 -20.13 -56.39
CA SER A 162 -27.30 -21.17 -55.83
C SER A 162 -27.76 -21.38 -54.40
N ASP A 163 -28.06 -22.62 -54.05
CA ASP A 163 -28.35 -23.09 -52.68
C ASP A 163 -27.08 -23.06 -51.79
N ALA A 164 -26.08 -22.27 -52.19
CA ALA A 164 -24.85 -22.07 -51.46
C ALA A 164 -25.13 -21.18 -50.25
N PRO A 165 -24.61 -21.53 -49.06
CA PRO A 165 -24.79 -20.71 -47.87
C PRO A 165 -24.28 -19.28 -48.11
N PRO A 166 -25.04 -18.22 -47.74
CA PRO A 166 -24.60 -16.82 -47.85
C PRO A 166 -23.22 -16.63 -47.21
N ARG A 167 -22.28 -16.06 -47.96
CA ARG A 167 -20.92 -15.74 -47.48
C ARG A 167 -20.71 -14.24 -47.40
N LEU A 168 -20.08 -13.77 -46.33
CA LEU A 168 -19.72 -12.36 -46.16
C LEU A 168 -18.55 -12.00 -47.09
N VAL A 169 -18.81 -11.18 -48.11
CA VAL A 169 -17.84 -10.77 -49.15
C VAL A 169 -17.18 -9.43 -48.83
N ALA A 170 -17.92 -8.51 -48.21
CA ALA A 170 -17.37 -7.24 -47.75
C ALA A 170 -17.90 -6.91 -46.35
N ARG A 171 -17.04 -6.29 -45.53
CA ARG A 171 -17.37 -5.89 -44.17
C ARG A 171 -16.72 -4.54 -43.88
N SER A 172 -17.46 -3.64 -43.27
CA SER A 172 -16.95 -2.36 -42.82
C SER A 172 -17.65 -1.97 -41.54
N LEU A 173 -16.89 -1.43 -40.59
CA LEU A 173 -17.38 -0.90 -39.33
C LEU A 173 -16.94 0.55 -39.23
N HIS A 174 -17.90 1.48 -39.28
CA HIS A 174 -17.65 2.90 -39.07
C HIS A 174 -17.81 3.24 -37.59
N LEU A 175 -16.77 3.84 -37.00
CA LEU A 175 -16.72 4.25 -35.61
C LEU A 175 -16.69 5.76 -35.53
N GLN A 176 -17.67 6.31 -34.82
CA GLN A 176 -17.75 7.74 -34.53
C GLN A 176 -17.75 7.96 -33.00
N PRO A 177 -16.58 8.30 -32.42
CA PRO A 177 -16.49 8.64 -31.01
C PRO A 177 -17.32 9.86 -30.62
N PRO A 178 -17.68 10.02 -29.33
CA PRO A 178 -18.34 11.24 -28.86
C PRO A 178 -17.49 12.47 -29.13
N ALA A 179 -18.13 13.57 -29.55
CA ALA A 179 -17.43 14.79 -29.98
C ALA A 179 -16.49 15.37 -28.91
N TYR A 180 -16.85 15.24 -27.62
CA TYR A 180 -16.03 15.75 -26.52
C TYR A 180 -14.66 15.07 -26.40
N THR A 181 -14.51 13.85 -26.95
CA THR A 181 -13.24 13.11 -26.89
C THR A 181 -12.16 13.71 -27.81
N GLY A 182 -12.56 14.50 -28.81
CA GLY A 182 -11.67 15.05 -29.84
C GLY A 182 -11.08 14.01 -30.80
N ILE A 183 -11.53 12.76 -30.75
CA ILE A 183 -11.04 11.66 -31.60
C ILE A 183 -11.80 11.67 -32.93
N ALA A 184 -11.07 11.61 -34.05
CA ALA A 184 -11.66 11.57 -35.38
C ALA A 184 -12.39 10.23 -35.64
N ALA A 185 -13.48 10.29 -36.41
CA ALA A 185 -14.18 9.09 -36.85
C ALA A 185 -13.29 8.26 -37.79
N THR A 186 -13.40 6.94 -37.69
CA THR A 186 -12.59 5.99 -38.45
C THR A 186 -13.44 4.86 -39.01
N THR A 187 -12.98 4.23 -40.08
CA THR A 187 -13.63 3.07 -40.68
C THR A 187 -12.66 1.90 -40.67
N LEU A 188 -13.12 0.75 -40.18
CA LEU A 188 -12.34 -0.47 -40.06
C LEU A 188 -12.90 -1.55 -41.00
N ASP A 189 -12.00 -2.30 -41.64
CA ASP A 189 -12.36 -3.50 -42.42
C ASP A 189 -12.37 -4.76 -41.52
N ALA A 190 -12.83 -4.60 -40.27
CA ALA A 190 -12.92 -5.63 -39.25
C ALA A 190 -14.22 -5.49 -38.44
N LEU A 191 -14.64 -6.59 -37.81
CA LEU A 191 -15.84 -6.64 -36.96
C LEU A 191 -15.49 -6.49 -35.47
N ASP A 192 -14.22 -6.67 -35.11
CA ASP A 192 -13.69 -6.42 -33.79
C ASP A 192 -13.21 -4.97 -33.70
N ALA A 193 -13.54 -4.28 -32.60
CA ALA A 193 -13.20 -2.88 -32.43
C ALA A 193 -13.01 -2.47 -30.97
N LYS A 194 -12.20 -1.44 -30.76
CA LYS A 194 -12.06 -0.75 -29.46
C LYS A 194 -12.41 0.71 -29.64
N ALA A 195 -13.31 1.24 -28.82
CA ALA A 195 -13.74 2.63 -28.94
C ALA A 195 -14.14 3.21 -27.57
N PRO A 196 -14.04 4.54 -27.37
CA PRO A 196 -14.57 5.19 -26.18
C PRO A 196 -16.05 4.86 -25.94
N ALA A 197 -16.47 4.72 -24.68
CA ALA A 197 -17.86 4.56 -24.34
C ALA A 197 -18.71 5.74 -24.89
N GLY A 198 -19.90 5.46 -25.39
CA GLY A 198 -20.76 6.41 -26.11
C GLY A 198 -20.47 6.53 -27.62
N SER A 199 -19.48 5.81 -28.15
CA SER A 199 -19.20 5.81 -29.60
C SER A 199 -20.37 5.22 -30.40
N ARG A 200 -20.69 5.85 -31.53
CA ARG A 200 -21.66 5.33 -32.50
C ARG A 200 -20.95 4.40 -33.48
N LEU A 201 -21.44 3.18 -33.58
CA LEU A 201 -20.95 2.13 -34.46
C LEU A 201 -21.97 1.92 -35.56
N ARG A 202 -21.52 1.89 -36.83
CA ARG A 202 -22.35 1.52 -37.98
C ARG A 202 -21.69 0.39 -38.76
N TRP A 203 -22.40 -0.73 -38.88
CA TRP A 203 -21.97 -1.85 -39.72
C TRP A 203 -22.44 -1.63 -41.15
N THR A 204 -21.62 -2.05 -42.11
CA THR A 204 -21.96 -2.17 -43.52
C THR A 204 -21.42 -3.50 -44.03
N LEU A 205 -22.32 -4.45 -44.30
CA LEU A 205 -21.98 -5.84 -44.62
C LEU A 205 -22.56 -6.25 -45.97
N ARG A 206 -21.80 -6.96 -46.79
CA ARG A 206 -22.24 -7.46 -48.09
C ARG A 206 -22.08 -8.96 -48.19
N TYR A 207 -23.14 -9.64 -48.61
CA TYR A 207 -23.18 -11.09 -48.75
C TYR A 207 -23.37 -11.54 -50.21
N ALA A 208 -22.82 -12.71 -50.55
CA ALA A 208 -23.12 -13.41 -51.80
C ALA A 208 -23.24 -14.93 -51.55
N PRO A 209 -24.35 -15.59 -51.92
CA PRO A 209 -25.64 -14.97 -52.29
C PRO A 209 -26.24 -14.13 -51.14
N GLN A 210 -27.22 -13.27 -51.44
CA GLN A 210 -27.87 -12.41 -50.45
C GLN A 210 -28.79 -13.23 -49.52
N PRO A 211 -28.64 -13.14 -48.19
CA PRO A 211 -29.54 -13.79 -47.24
C PRO A 211 -30.90 -13.06 -47.18
N THR A 212 -31.91 -13.74 -46.65
CA THR A 212 -33.26 -13.17 -46.42
C THR A 212 -33.27 -12.16 -45.26
N GLY A 213 -32.43 -12.39 -44.25
CA GLY A 213 -32.22 -11.50 -43.12
C GLY A 213 -30.82 -11.67 -42.50
N VAL A 214 -30.36 -10.63 -41.81
CA VAL A 214 -29.11 -10.65 -41.03
C VAL A 214 -29.37 -9.98 -39.69
N ASP A 215 -28.96 -10.62 -38.60
CA ASP A 215 -29.08 -10.11 -37.24
C ASP A 215 -27.69 -9.96 -36.59
N LEU A 216 -27.52 -8.92 -35.77
CA LEU A 216 -26.50 -8.89 -34.73
C LEU A 216 -27.06 -9.59 -33.49
N VAL A 217 -26.49 -10.72 -33.10
CA VAL A 217 -26.87 -11.47 -31.90
C VAL A 217 -25.82 -11.26 -30.83
N PHE A 218 -26.19 -10.60 -29.74
CA PHE A 218 -25.29 -10.28 -28.62
C PHE A 218 -25.29 -11.41 -27.59
N HIS A 219 -24.19 -11.52 -26.83
CA HIS A 219 -24.06 -12.52 -25.77
C HIS A 219 -25.12 -12.40 -24.65
N ASP A 220 -25.64 -11.19 -24.42
CA ASP A 220 -26.73 -10.92 -23.47
C ASP A 220 -28.14 -11.33 -23.98
N GLY A 221 -28.22 -11.94 -25.17
CA GLY A 221 -29.46 -12.38 -25.79
C GLY A 221 -30.17 -11.31 -26.62
N ARG A 222 -29.69 -10.05 -26.61
CA ARG A 222 -30.25 -8.99 -27.46
C ARG A 222 -30.00 -9.31 -28.94
N ARG A 223 -30.97 -8.97 -29.79
CA ARG A 223 -30.86 -9.09 -31.25
C ARG A 223 -31.16 -7.75 -31.91
N ILE A 224 -30.38 -7.39 -32.93
CA ILE A 224 -30.61 -6.21 -33.78
C ILE A 224 -30.65 -6.66 -35.23
N ALA A 225 -31.82 -6.56 -35.86
CA ALA A 225 -31.97 -6.85 -37.28
C ALA A 225 -31.31 -5.76 -38.13
N LEU A 226 -30.47 -6.16 -39.08
CA LEU A 226 -29.86 -5.26 -40.04
C LEU A 226 -30.91 -4.84 -41.08
N ARG A 227 -30.82 -3.58 -41.50
CA ARG A 227 -31.63 -3.02 -42.59
C ARG A 227 -30.88 -3.19 -43.89
N ARG A 228 -31.57 -3.64 -44.93
CA ARG A 228 -30.99 -3.75 -46.27
C ARG A 228 -31.07 -2.40 -46.99
N GLU A 229 -29.92 -1.87 -47.38
CA GLU A 229 -29.74 -0.66 -48.17
C GLU A 229 -29.05 -1.03 -49.50
N GLY A 230 -29.85 -1.36 -50.52
CA GLY A 230 -29.33 -1.85 -51.81
C GLY A 230 -28.72 -3.25 -51.67
N GLU A 231 -27.41 -3.37 -51.90
CA GLU A 231 -26.66 -4.63 -51.74
C GLU A 231 -26.02 -4.77 -50.35
N ASP A 232 -26.11 -3.74 -49.51
CA ASP A 232 -25.46 -3.71 -48.20
C ASP A 232 -26.49 -3.86 -47.07
N TRP A 233 -26.08 -4.52 -46.00
CA TRP A 233 -26.81 -4.66 -44.74
C TRP A 233 -26.19 -3.73 -43.70
N THR A 234 -27.02 -2.89 -43.10
CA THR A 234 -26.56 -1.87 -42.14
C THR A 234 -27.30 -1.94 -40.81
N ALA A 235 -26.56 -1.68 -39.73
CA ALA A 235 -27.09 -1.53 -38.39
C ALA A 235 -26.32 -0.43 -37.66
N ASP A 236 -26.95 0.17 -36.65
CA ASP A 236 -26.35 1.20 -35.80
C ASP A 236 -26.45 0.78 -34.33
N LEU A 237 -25.40 1.04 -33.56
CA LEU A 237 -25.37 0.82 -32.11
C LEU A 237 -24.56 1.91 -31.43
N VAL A 238 -24.98 2.32 -30.24
CA VAL A 238 -24.13 3.12 -29.34
C VAL A 238 -23.42 2.19 -28.36
N LEU A 239 -22.09 2.15 -28.42
CA LEU A 239 -21.28 1.29 -27.57
C LEU A 239 -21.18 1.88 -26.16
N GLN A 240 -21.89 1.33 -25.20
CA GLN A 240 -21.86 1.79 -23.79
C GLN A 240 -20.94 0.95 -22.91
N ALA A 241 -20.89 -0.35 -23.16
CA ALA A 241 -20.09 -1.32 -22.41
C ALA A 241 -19.47 -2.30 -23.40
N SER A 242 -18.38 -2.96 -22.99
CA SER A 242 -17.78 -4.02 -23.79
C SER A 242 -18.77 -5.17 -23.97
N MET A 243 -18.78 -5.78 -25.15
CA MET A 243 -19.73 -6.83 -25.49
C MET A 243 -19.21 -7.76 -26.56
N LEU A 244 -19.75 -8.97 -26.57
CA LEU A 244 -19.54 -9.97 -27.60
C LEU A 244 -20.78 -10.09 -28.46
N TYR A 245 -20.60 -10.27 -29.76
CA TYR A 245 -21.70 -10.40 -30.70
C TYR A 245 -21.33 -11.29 -31.88
N ARG A 246 -22.35 -11.81 -32.57
CA ARG A 246 -22.22 -12.51 -33.85
C ARG A 246 -23.00 -11.75 -34.91
N VAL A 247 -22.51 -11.83 -36.14
CA VAL A 247 -23.29 -11.48 -37.31
C VAL A 247 -23.89 -12.76 -37.86
N VAL A 248 -25.21 -12.92 -37.72
CA VAL A 248 -25.93 -14.14 -38.08
C VAL A 248 -26.81 -13.87 -39.30
N PRO A 249 -26.46 -14.41 -40.48
CA PRO A 249 -27.43 -14.50 -41.56
C PRO A 249 -28.48 -15.57 -41.19
N GLU A 250 -29.73 -15.34 -41.60
CA GLU A 250 -30.86 -16.20 -41.28
C GLU A 250 -30.55 -17.67 -41.63
N GLY A 251 -30.73 -18.57 -40.65
CA GLY A 251 -30.44 -20.01 -40.79
C GLY A 251 -28.99 -20.45 -40.51
N GLN A 252 -28.08 -19.55 -40.10
CA GLN A 252 -26.66 -19.88 -39.83
C GLN A 252 -26.13 -19.48 -38.44
N GLU A 253 -26.96 -19.60 -37.39
CA GLU A 253 -26.57 -19.22 -36.02
C GLU A 253 -25.29 -19.91 -35.52
N ALA A 254 -25.14 -21.22 -35.77
CA ALA A 254 -24.02 -22.00 -35.25
C ALA A 254 -22.69 -21.81 -36.00
N ALA A 255 -22.72 -21.21 -37.20
CA ALA A 255 -21.53 -21.08 -38.07
C ALA A 255 -20.86 -19.70 -37.97
N SER A 256 -21.52 -18.73 -37.35
CA SER A 256 -21.00 -17.36 -37.27
C SER A 256 -19.96 -17.21 -36.15
N PRO A 257 -18.74 -16.69 -36.44
CA PRO A 257 -17.74 -16.45 -35.42
C PRO A 257 -18.16 -15.36 -34.43
N LEU A 258 -17.65 -15.44 -33.20
CA LEU A 258 -17.86 -14.43 -32.18
C LEU A 258 -16.91 -13.25 -32.39
N HIS A 259 -17.44 -12.04 -32.28
CA HIS A 259 -16.71 -10.78 -32.39
C HIS A 259 -16.81 -9.96 -31.11
N ARG A 260 -15.82 -9.11 -30.86
CA ARG A 260 -15.68 -8.33 -29.64
C ARG A 260 -15.63 -6.83 -29.89
N LEU A 261 -16.43 -6.11 -29.13
CA LEU A 261 -16.40 -4.66 -29.01
C LEU A 261 -15.88 -4.30 -27.61
N ASP A 262 -14.76 -3.59 -27.53
CA ASP A 262 -14.23 -3.07 -26.26
C ASP A 262 -14.65 -1.61 -26.08
N ALA A 263 -15.47 -1.33 -25.06
CA ALA A 263 -15.77 0.02 -24.63
C ALA A 263 -14.69 0.51 -23.67
N ILE A 264 -14.00 1.59 -24.03
CA ILE A 264 -13.03 2.24 -23.16
C ILE A 264 -13.79 3.25 -22.31
N PRO A 265 -13.92 3.03 -20.99
CA PRO A 265 -14.62 3.96 -20.12
C PRO A 265 -13.83 5.27 -19.99
N ASP A 266 -14.57 6.37 -19.97
CA ASP A 266 -14.05 7.71 -19.75
C ASP A 266 -13.57 7.88 -18.30
N GLN A 267 -12.34 8.33 -18.10
CA GLN A 267 -11.76 8.46 -16.76
C GLN A 267 -12.19 9.77 -16.10
N ALA A 268 -12.29 9.76 -14.77
CA ALA A 268 -12.52 10.98 -14.02
C ALA A 268 -11.22 11.82 -13.94
N PRO A 269 -11.31 13.15 -13.91
CA PRO A 269 -10.14 14.02 -13.85
C PRO A 269 -9.39 13.84 -12.54
N ARG A 270 -8.06 13.84 -12.60
CA ARG A 270 -7.19 13.72 -11.42
C ARG A 270 -6.71 15.09 -10.98
N VAL A 271 -6.91 15.43 -9.71
CA VAL A 271 -6.54 16.76 -9.17
C VAL A 271 -5.48 16.63 -8.10
N ARG A 272 -4.38 17.38 -8.25
CA ARG A 272 -3.25 17.45 -7.32
C ARG A 272 -3.12 18.85 -6.73
N LEU A 273 -2.93 18.93 -5.42
CA LEU A 273 -2.49 20.16 -4.75
C LEU A 273 -0.98 20.29 -4.93
N LEU A 274 -0.54 21.39 -5.54
CA LEU A 274 0.89 21.71 -5.73
C LEU A 274 1.40 22.71 -4.69
N SER A 275 0.54 23.65 -4.28
CA SER A 275 0.86 24.62 -3.24
C SER A 275 -0.38 24.88 -2.38
N PRO A 276 -0.29 24.76 -1.05
CA PRO A 276 0.89 24.39 -0.27
C PRO A 276 1.38 22.95 -0.51
N GLU A 277 2.66 22.68 -0.22
CA GLU A 277 3.25 21.33 -0.35
C GLU A 277 2.70 20.34 0.70
N GLN A 278 2.21 20.88 1.81
CA GLN A 278 1.60 20.14 2.90
C GLN A 278 0.10 20.43 2.95
N THR A 279 -0.70 19.42 3.25
CA THR A 279 -2.16 19.58 3.40
C THR A 279 -2.53 20.43 4.61
N LEU A 280 -1.69 20.50 5.64
CA LEU A 280 -1.85 21.39 6.79
C LEU A 280 -0.70 22.40 6.83
N THR A 281 -1.05 23.68 6.85
CA THR A 281 -0.12 24.80 6.99
C THR A 281 -0.57 25.69 8.14
N LEU A 282 0.38 26.12 8.96
CA LEU A 282 0.12 27.13 9.99
C LEU A 282 0.22 28.52 9.36
N LEU A 283 -0.70 29.41 9.74
CA LEU A 283 -0.66 30.81 9.33
C LEU A 283 0.60 31.46 9.89
N ALA A 284 1.51 31.89 9.01
CA ALA A 284 2.74 32.54 9.43
C ALA A 284 2.46 33.96 9.96
N PRO A 285 3.31 34.49 10.88
CA PRO A 285 3.19 35.88 11.32
C PRO A 285 3.20 36.84 10.14
N ASN A 286 2.22 37.76 10.09
CA ASN A 286 2.03 38.74 9.01
C ASN A 286 1.71 38.14 7.62
N GLN A 287 1.34 36.87 7.52
CA GLN A 287 0.88 36.30 6.25
C GLN A 287 -0.47 36.91 5.85
N ARG A 288 -0.47 37.65 4.73
CA ARG A 288 -1.68 38.31 4.18
C ARG A 288 -2.40 37.48 3.14
N ASP A 289 -1.65 36.69 2.38
CA ASP A 289 -2.16 35.88 1.28
C ASP A 289 -1.82 34.40 1.51
N TRP A 290 -2.79 33.55 1.20
CA TRP A 290 -2.63 32.12 1.09
C TRP A 290 -2.69 31.73 -0.38
N ARG A 291 -1.54 31.31 -0.91
CA ARG A 291 -1.41 30.89 -2.30
C ARG A 291 -1.83 29.43 -2.42
N LEU A 292 -2.81 29.19 -3.28
CA LEU A 292 -3.30 27.87 -3.61
C LEU A 292 -3.02 27.59 -5.08
N VAL A 293 -2.36 26.47 -5.36
CA VAL A 293 -2.09 26.02 -6.72
C VAL A 293 -2.51 24.56 -6.83
N PHE A 294 -3.39 24.30 -7.77
CA PHE A 294 -3.84 22.96 -8.12
C PHE A 294 -3.53 22.66 -9.59
N GLU A 295 -3.30 21.39 -9.88
CA GLU A 295 -3.19 20.87 -11.24
C GLU A 295 -4.21 19.77 -11.44
N ALA A 296 -4.94 19.83 -12.55
CA ALA A 296 -5.91 18.83 -12.95
C ALA A 296 -5.51 18.24 -14.31
N GLU A 297 -5.55 16.92 -14.41
CA GLU A 297 -5.22 16.15 -15.61
C GLU A 297 -6.35 15.19 -15.97
N ASP A 298 -6.64 15.06 -17.27
CA ASP A 298 -7.70 14.22 -17.81
C ASP A 298 -7.37 13.72 -19.23
N ASP A 299 -7.90 12.56 -19.63
CA ASP A 299 -7.65 11.94 -20.95
C ASP A 299 -8.43 12.61 -22.08
N HIS A 300 -9.65 13.08 -21.82
CA HIS A 300 -10.51 13.79 -22.77
C HIS A 300 -10.64 15.30 -22.49
N GLY A 301 -10.06 15.74 -21.38
CA GLY A 301 -9.79 17.13 -21.06
C GLY A 301 -10.63 17.67 -19.92
N VAL A 302 -10.07 18.69 -19.29
CA VAL A 302 -10.62 19.38 -18.13
C VAL A 302 -11.33 20.66 -18.58
N ALA A 303 -12.48 20.94 -17.95
CA ALA A 303 -13.22 22.18 -18.15
C ALA A 303 -12.35 23.42 -17.86
N ALA A 304 -12.59 24.51 -18.60
CA ALA A 304 -11.79 25.73 -18.45
C ALA A 304 -11.94 26.40 -17.08
N ASP A 305 -13.10 26.23 -16.44
CA ASP A 305 -13.42 26.82 -15.15
C ASP A 305 -13.58 25.71 -14.08
N ALA A 306 -13.13 26.00 -12.86
CA ALA A 306 -13.25 25.13 -11.69
C ALA A 306 -13.81 25.91 -10.50
N ARG A 307 -14.34 25.20 -9.50
CA ARG A 307 -14.90 25.82 -8.29
C ARG A 307 -13.97 25.57 -7.11
N LEU A 308 -13.43 26.62 -6.51
CA LEU A 308 -12.71 26.57 -5.25
C LEU A 308 -13.71 26.72 -4.10
N LEU A 309 -13.86 25.67 -3.30
CA LEU A 309 -14.66 25.66 -2.09
C LEU A 309 -13.75 26.02 -0.90
N LEU A 310 -14.08 27.12 -0.24
CA LEU A 310 -13.41 27.60 0.97
C LEU A 310 -14.36 27.42 2.16
N THR A 311 -13.98 26.61 3.13
CA THR A 311 -14.75 26.33 4.34
C THR A 311 -13.99 26.87 5.55
N ARG A 312 -14.55 27.86 6.26
CA ARG A 312 -14.04 28.30 7.56
C ARG A 312 -14.70 27.50 8.67
N THR A 313 -13.92 27.01 9.63
CA THR A 313 -14.42 26.45 10.89
C THR A 313 -14.48 27.55 11.96
N GLU A 314 -15.58 27.62 12.70
CA GLU A 314 -15.78 28.56 13.81
C GLU A 314 -16.14 27.79 15.07
N GLY A 315 -15.45 28.07 16.17
CA GLY A 315 -15.64 27.41 17.48
C GLY A 315 -14.58 26.36 17.82
N SER A 316 -14.64 25.81 19.04
CA SER A 316 -13.72 24.79 19.57
C SER A 316 -14.47 23.64 20.25
N GLY A 317 -13.82 22.48 20.38
CA GLY A 317 -14.43 21.28 20.97
C GLY A 317 -15.55 20.69 20.11
N GLU A 318 -16.70 20.38 20.71
CA GLU A 318 -17.84 19.74 20.03
C GLU A 318 -18.76 20.74 19.29
N ASN A 319 -18.61 22.05 19.52
CA ASN A 319 -19.46 23.09 18.94
C ASN A 319 -18.77 23.81 17.77
N ILE A 320 -18.60 23.12 16.64
CA ILE A 320 -17.99 23.68 15.42
C ILE A 320 -19.08 24.06 14.39
N ARG A 321 -19.04 25.31 13.91
CA ARG A 321 -19.84 25.79 12.77
C ARG A 321 -18.99 25.89 11.51
N PHE A 322 -19.58 25.60 10.36
CA PHE A 322 -18.90 25.66 9.06
C PHE A 322 -19.51 26.78 8.19
N HIS A 323 -18.65 27.64 7.65
CA HIS A 323 -19.03 28.68 6.71
C HIS A 323 -18.40 28.40 5.36
N GLU A 324 -19.22 28.12 4.33
CA GLU A 324 -18.74 27.79 2.99
C GLU A 324 -18.84 28.98 2.02
N HIS A 325 -17.77 29.19 1.25
CA HIS A 325 -17.69 30.15 0.17
C HIS A 325 -17.17 29.48 -1.10
N VAL A 326 -17.77 29.82 -2.25
CA VAL A 326 -17.39 29.26 -3.55
C VAL A 326 -16.83 30.35 -4.44
N VAL A 327 -15.63 30.12 -4.96
CA VAL A 327 -14.95 31.01 -5.91
C VAL A 327 -14.74 30.28 -7.22
N VAL A 328 -15.07 30.90 -8.36
CA VAL A 328 -14.80 30.31 -9.67
C VAL A 328 -13.39 30.70 -10.11
N LEU A 329 -12.57 29.69 -10.43
CA LEU A 329 -11.22 29.87 -10.93
C LEU A 329 -11.17 29.51 -12.42
N ARG A 330 -10.40 30.27 -13.19
CA ARG A 330 -10.11 29.96 -14.59
C ARG A 330 -8.76 29.27 -14.71
N GLY A 331 -8.74 28.10 -15.33
CA GLY A 331 -7.54 27.30 -15.52
C GLY A 331 -6.69 27.80 -16.68
N SER A 332 -5.38 27.76 -16.52
CA SER A 332 -4.39 28.00 -17.58
C SER A 332 -3.71 26.69 -18.02
N GLY A 333 -3.09 26.67 -19.19
CA GLY A 333 -2.43 25.48 -19.74
C GLY A 333 -3.22 24.78 -20.85
N SER A 334 -2.91 23.51 -21.08
CA SER A 334 -3.54 22.72 -22.15
C SER A 334 -4.93 22.21 -21.73
N PRO A 335 -5.82 21.83 -22.67
CA PRO A 335 -7.12 21.25 -22.31
C PRO A 335 -7.03 19.96 -21.50
N ARG A 336 -5.97 19.15 -21.67
CA ARG A 336 -5.76 17.88 -20.95
C ARG A 336 -5.07 18.05 -19.60
N GLN A 337 -4.37 19.16 -19.40
CA GLN A 337 -3.68 19.48 -18.15
C GLN A 337 -3.84 20.97 -17.85
N ARG A 338 -4.65 21.28 -16.84
CA ARG A 338 -4.98 22.66 -16.43
C ARG A 338 -4.44 22.96 -15.05
N ARG A 339 -3.90 24.16 -14.90
CA ARG A 339 -3.43 24.72 -13.62
C ARG A 339 -4.38 25.80 -13.15
N PHE A 340 -4.86 25.66 -11.92
CA PHE A 340 -5.73 26.61 -11.24
C PHE A 340 -4.97 27.26 -10.10
N GLU A 341 -4.89 28.58 -10.09
CA GLU A 341 -4.19 29.35 -9.07
C GLU A 341 -5.16 30.34 -8.42
N ALA A 342 -5.11 30.42 -7.09
CA ALA A 342 -5.84 31.39 -6.30
C ALA A 342 -4.94 32.02 -5.25
N ARG A 343 -5.16 33.31 -4.98
CA ARG A 343 -4.62 34.01 -3.81
C ARG A 343 -5.79 34.37 -2.91
N VAL A 344 -5.82 33.75 -1.74
CA VAL A 344 -6.91 33.87 -0.78
C VAL A 344 -6.39 34.69 0.39
N ALA A 345 -6.97 35.87 0.64
CA ALA A 345 -6.66 36.65 1.82
C ALA A 345 -7.47 36.12 3.02
N PRO A 346 -6.85 35.45 4.03
CA PRO A 346 -7.62 34.77 5.09
C PRO A 346 -8.51 35.72 5.89
N SER A 347 -8.10 36.97 6.04
CA SER A 347 -8.86 38.04 6.71
C SER A 347 -10.19 38.35 6.01
N THR A 348 -10.29 38.20 4.69
CA THR A 348 -11.53 38.43 3.93
C THR A 348 -12.62 37.41 4.28
N TYR A 349 -12.20 36.21 4.72
CA TYR A 349 -13.09 35.13 5.12
C TYR A 349 -13.34 35.11 6.64
N GLY A 350 -12.86 36.11 7.37
CA GLY A 350 -13.07 36.23 8.81
C GLY A 350 -12.36 35.17 9.65
N LEU A 351 -11.24 34.61 9.17
CA LEU A 351 -10.47 33.61 9.93
C LEU A 351 -9.96 34.21 11.25
N GLN A 352 -10.26 33.56 12.37
CA GLN A 352 -9.82 33.96 13.71
C GLN A 352 -8.75 33.01 14.28
N ARG A 353 -8.15 33.35 15.42
CA ARG A 353 -7.20 32.47 16.12
C ARG A 353 -7.90 31.22 16.64
N GLY A 354 -7.25 30.06 16.47
CA GLY A 354 -7.80 28.76 16.83
C GLY A 354 -8.69 28.14 15.76
N GLU A 355 -8.96 28.85 14.66
CA GLU A 355 -9.80 28.39 13.55
C GLU A 355 -8.98 27.86 12.35
N ASP A 356 -9.66 27.12 11.49
CA ASP A 356 -9.12 26.58 10.25
C ASP A 356 -9.85 27.16 9.03
N LEU A 357 -9.09 27.49 7.98
CA LEU A 357 -9.59 27.75 6.64
C LEU A 357 -9.23 26.56 5.74
N ILE A 358 -10.25 25.87 5.24
CA ILE A 358 -10.09 24.66 4.43
C ILE A 358 -10.41 25.00 2.98
N ALA A 359 -9.49 24.69 2.06
CA ALA A 359 -9.67 24.86 0.62
C ALA A 359 -9.72 23.51 -0.10
N ARG A 360 -10.71 23.36 -0.99
CA ARG A 360 -10.82 22.22 -1.91
C ARG A 360 -11.16 22.72 -3.30
N LEU A 361 -10.50 22.20 -4.32
CA LEU A 361 -10.84 22.48 -5.71
C LEU A 361 -11.77 21.40 -6.24
N GLU A 362 -12.90 21.80 -6.82
CA GLU A 362 -13.82 20.96 -7.57
C GLU A 362 -13.67 21.22 -9.06
N VAL A 363 -13.32 20.19 -9.81
CA VAL A 363 -13.01 20.22 -11.24
C VAL A 363 -13.98 19.32 -11.99
N ARG A 364 -14.31 19.71 -13.23
CA ARG A 364 -15.15 18.94 -14.14
C ARG A 364 -14.37 18.56 -15.39
N ASP A 365 -14.65 17.39 -15.96
CA ASP A 365 -14.18 17.01 -17.29
C ASP A 365 -15.06 17.64 -18.40
N ASN A 366 -14.75 17.28 -19.64
CA ASN A 366 -15.54 17.66 -20.82
C ASN A 366 -16.62 16.64 -21.20
N ARG A 367 -16.84 15.59 -20.40
CA ARG A 367 -17.77 14.51 -20.73
C ARG A 367 -19.18 15.06 -20.91
N ALA A 368 -19.83 14.68 -22.01
CA ALA A 368 -21.18 15.10 -22.32
C ALA A 368 -22.10 13.88 -22.54
N PRO A 369 -23.37 13.93 -22.09
CA PRO A 369 -24.07 15.08 -21.51
C PRO A 369 -23.84 15.31 -20.00
N GLN A 370 -23.27 14.33 -19.29
CA GLN A 370 -23.04 14.40 -17.84
C GLN A 370 -21.54 14.43 -17.55
N PRO A 371 -20.98 15.61 -17.21
CA PRO A 371 -19.58 15.73 -16.83
C PRO A 371 -19.29 15.00 -15.53
N GLN A 372 -18.11 14.41 -15.43
CA GLN A 372 -17.61 13.87 -14.17
C GLN A 372 -17.06 15.01 -13.32
N VAL A 373 -17.30 14.95 -12.01
CA VAL A 373 -16.90 15.98 -11.06
C VAL A 373 -16.02 15.35 -9.99
N VAL A 374 -14.81 15.89 -9.82
CA VAL A 374 -13.84 15.42 -8.83
C VAL A 374 -13.40 16.56 -7.93
N ARG A 375 -13.18 16.23 -6.65
CA ARG A 375 -12.67 17.15 -5.65
C ARG A 375 -11.23 16.81 -5.29
N SER A 376 -10.40 17.83 -5.11
CA SER A 376 -9.03 17.67 -4.63
C SER A 376 -8.98 17.23 -3.17
N ALA A 377 -7.79 16.83 -2.73
CA ALA A 377 -7.47 16.83 -1.30
C ALA A 377 -7.66 18.23 -0.69
N SER A 378 -7.98 18.28 0.60
CA SER A 378 -8.12 19.52 1.36
C SER A 378 -6.77 20.12 1.68
N ALA A 379 -6.58 21.41 1.38
CA ALA A 379 -5.55 22.24 1.98
C ALA A 379 -6.14 22.94 3.21
N ILE A 380 -5.43 22.99 4.31
CA ILE A 380 -5.88 23.54 5.59
C ILE A 380 -4.88 24.61 6.00
N LEU A 381 -5.36 25.81 6.19
CA LEU A 381 -4.64 26.90 6.81
C LEU A 381 -5.17 27.09 8.23
N ARG A 382 -4.35 26.70 9.21
CA ARG A 382 -4.69 26.82 10.63
C ARG A 382 -4.12 28.09 11.20
N TRP A 383 -4.92 28.89 11.90
CA TRP A 383 -4.40 29.94 12.76
C TRP A 383 -4.21 29.35 14.16
N PRO A 384 -2.96 29.12 14.64
CA PRO A 384 -2.75 28.58 15.98
C PRO A 384 -3.40 29.45 17.04
N ALA A 385 -3.94 28.82 18.09
CA ALA A 385 -4.22 29.49 19.34
C ALA A 385 -2.92 30.08 19.94
N GLU A 386 -3.03 31.07 20.82
CA GLU A 386 -1.84 31.59 21.50
C GLU A 386 -1.12 30.47 22.24
N PRO A 387 0.20 30.31 22.01
CA PRO A 387 0.99 29.43 22.87
C PRO A 387 0.94 30.02 24.28
N VAL A 388 0.50 29.20 25.24
CA VAL A 388 0.67 29.52 26.65
C VAL A 388 2.18 29.56 26.90
N LEU A 389 2.71 30.71 27.32
CA LEU A 389 4.14 30.90 27.59
C LEU A 389 4.65 29.82 28.56
N GLY A 390 5.67 29.05 28.15
CA GLY A 390 6.32 28.02 28.97
C GLY A 390 6.50 26.62 28.35
N ALA A 391 6.14 26.40 27.09
CA ALA A 391 6.11 25.06 26.45
C ALA A 391 7.26 24.75 25.47
N ASP A 392 8.35 25.50 25.46
CA ASP A 392 9.51 25.21 24.60
C ASP A 392 10.46 24.22 25.29
N GLY A 393 10.27 22.91 25.07
CA GLY A 393 11.26 21.90 25.49
C GLY A 393 10.81 20.43 25.65
N LEU A 394 9.54 20.08 25.44
CA LEU A 394 9.02 18.73 25.77
C LEU A 394 8.18 18.10 24.65
N ASP A 395 8.63 18.18 23.40
CA ASP A 395 7.88 17.67 22.24
C ASP A 395 7.91 16.13 22.03
N GLY A 396 8.46 15.36 22.96
CA GLY A 396 8.69 13.93 22.75
C GLY A 396 7.67 12.96 23.34
N LEU A 397 7.24 13.13 24.59
CA LEU A 397 6.65 12.02 25.36
C LEU A 397 5.68 12.43 26.48
N ALA A 398 5.31 13.70 26.60
CA ALA A 398 4.45 14.18 27.68
C ALA A 398 3.32 15.06 27.15
N ARG A 399 2.41 14.46 26.40
CA ARG A 399 1.05 14.99 26.27
C ARG A 399 0.05 14.00 26.85
N GLN A 400 -0.02 14.00 28.18
CA GLN A 400 -1.25 13.76 28.89
C GLN A 400 -1.49 14.98 29.78
N VAL A 401 -2.72 15.49 29.69
CA VAL A 401 -3.19 16.75 30.23
C VAL A 401 -3.03 16.76 31.76
N LEU A 402 -2.25 17.68 32.31
CA LEU A 402 -2.18 17.93 33.76
C LEU A 402 -2.68 19.36 34.05
N PRO A 403 -3.63 19.55 34.99
CA PRO A 403 -3.97 20.85 35.52
C PRO A 403 -2.81 21.44 36.35
N ALA A 404 -2.51 22.72 36.11
CA ALA A 404 -1.75 23.69 36.91
C ALA A 404 -0.47 23.26 37.69
N TYR A 405 0.68 23.69 37.13
CA TYR A 405 1.92 24.14 37.78
C TYR A 405 2.41 23.44 39.07
N PHE A 406 3.20 22.37 38.91
CA PHE A 406 4.11 21.94 39.99
C PHE A 406 5.36 22.81 40.02
N ARG A 407 5.70 23.40 41.17
CA ARG A 407 7.00 24.06 41.38
C ARG A 407 8.12 23.01 41.47
N SER A 408 9.25 23.28 40.83
CA SER A 408 10.46 22.45 40.97
C SER A 408 11.18 22.72 42.29
N GLN A 409 12.00 21.78 42.77
CA GLN A 409 12.80 21.97 43.99
C GLN A 409 13.68 23.22 43.91
N ARG A 410 14.19 23.56 42.72
CA ARG A 410 14.96 24.78 42.48
C ARG A 410 14.09 26.03 42.61
N GLN A 411 12.84 25.99 42.16
CA GLN A 411 11.91 27.11 42.28
C GLN A 411 11.55 27.37 43.74
N ILE A 412 11.33 26.31 44.54
CA ILE A 412 11.05 26.43 45.98
C ILE A 412 12.22 27.13 46.71
N ILE A 413 13.47 26.78 46.38
CA ILE A 413 14.67 27.46 46.90
C ILE A 413 14.66 28.95 46.53
N ILE A 414 14.41 29.26 45.25
CA ILE A 414 14.37 30.65 44.76
C ILE A 414 13.28 31.45 45.48
N ASP A 415 12.10 30.87 45.65
CA ASP A 415 10.96 31.51 46.29
C ASP A 415 11.23 31.75 47.79
N ALA A 416 11.86 30.79 48.49
CA ALA A 416 12.27 30.95 49.89
C ALA A 416 13.38 32.01 50.06
N GLU A 417 14.37 32.05 49.17
CA GLU A 417 15.40 33.11 49.17
C GLU A 417 14.81 34.50 48.84
N ALA A 418 13.85 34.57 47.92
CA ALA A 418 13.15 35.80 47.59
C ALA A 418 12.32 36.30 48.78
N LEU A 419 11.61 35.40 49.46
CA LEU A 419 10.85 35.72 50.67
C LEU A 419 11.73 36.28 51.79
N LEU A 420 12.93 35.71 51.99
CA LEU A 420 13.90 36.23 52.96
C LEU A 420 14.40 37.65 52.61
N LYS A 421 14.61 37.95 51.33
CA LYS A 421 15.00 39.31 50.87
C LYS A 421 13.86 40.32 51.05
N GLU A 422 12.61 39.87 50.97
CA GLU A 422 11.42 40.69 51.14
C GLU A 422 10.99 40.86 52.60
N ARG A 423 11.53 40.05 53.54
CA ARG A 423 11.23 40.09 54.98
C ARG A 423 11.15 41.49 55.60
N PRO A 424 12.08 42.45 55.35
CA PRO A 424 11.99 43.78 55.96
C PRO A 424 10.87 44.67 55.39
N LYS A 425 10.18 44.23 54.32
CA LYS A 425 9.11 44.98 53.62
C LYS A 425 7.72 44.39 53.84
N LEU A 426 7.62 43.24 54.50
CA LEU A 426 6.38 42.47 54.67
C LEU A 426 5.92 42.54 56.13
N GLU A 427 4.61 42.64 56.32
CA GLU A 427 3.99 42.44 57.63
C GLU A 427 4.16 40.99 58.09
N ALA A 428 4.23 40.76 59.41
CA ALA A 428 4.54 39.44 59.97
C ALA A 428 3.55 38.35 59.50
N ASP A 429 2.25 38.65 59.49
CA ASP A 429 1.20 37.74 59.05
C ASP A 429 1.28 37.41 57.55
N GLU A 430 1.72 38.36 56.73
CA GLU A 430 1.88 38.16 55.28
C GLU A 430 3.11 37.30 54.98
N PHE A 431 4.19 37.50 55.73
CA PHE A 431 5.40 36.68 55.65
C PHE A 431 5.10 35.22 56.03
N GLU A 432 4.35 34.98 57.11
CA GLU A 432 3.95 33.64 57.55
C GLU A 432 3.08 32.93 56.50
N LYS A 433 2.07 33.60 55.95
CA LYS A 433 1.22 33.05 54.88
C LYS A 433 2.01 32.69 53.61
N ARG A 434 2.95 33.55 53.20
CA ARG A 434 3.79 33.29 52.02
C ARG A 434 4.78 32.16 52.28
N SER A 435 5.29 32.02 53.50
CA SER A 435 6.17 30.90 53.89
C SER A 435 5.41 29.57 53.89
N ASP A 436 4.20 29.53 54.46
CA ASP A 436 3.35 28.33 54.47
C ASP A 436 2.95 27.91 53.05
N ALA A 437 2.62 28.85 52.16
CA ALA A 437 2.33 28.55 50.75
C ALA A 437 3.50 27.85 50.03
N ILE A 438 4.74 28.30 50.26
CA ILE A 438 5.94 27.62 49.74
C ILE A 438 6.12 26.24 50.40
N GLY A 439 5.77 26.10 51.68
CA GLY A 439 5.72 24.82 52.38
C GLY A 439 4.74 23.82 51.76
N VAL A 440 3.55 24.28 51.35
CA VAL A 440 2.56 23.47 50.63
C VAL A 440 3.11 22.98 49.29
N ASP A 441 3.81 23.84 48.54
CA ASP A 441 4.47 23.45 47.29
C ASP A 441 5.55 22.38 47.52
N GLN A 442 6.32 22.51 48.60
CA GLN A 442 7.35 21.54 49.01
C GLN A 442 6.73 20.18 49.36
N ARG A 443 5.58 20.17 50.04
CA ARG A 443 4.80 18.95 50.34
C ARG A 443 4.32 18.27 49.07
N LEU A 444 3.73 19.03 48.16
CA LEU A 444 3.17 18.50 46.91
C LEU A 444 4.26 17.85 46.06
N LEU A 445 5.44 18.49 45.97
CA LEU A 445 6.59 17.92 45.28
C LEU A 445 7.09 16.63 45.96
N ARG A 446 7.10 16.58 47.30
CA ARG A 446 7.53 15.41 48.08
C ARG A 446 6.61 14.21 47.84
N LEU A 447 5.29 14.42 47.91
CA LEU A 447 4.30 13.37 47.68
C LEU A 447 4.44 12.75 46.29
N ARG A 448 4.68 13.57 45.26
CA ARG A 448 4.91 13.09 43.90
C ARG A 448 6.15 12.20 43.78
N TYR A 449 7.27 12.56 44.42
CA TYR A 449 8.46 11.70 44.43
C TYR A 449 8.26 10.45 45.32
N GLY A 450 7.41 10.52 46.35
CA GLY A 450 7.01 9.37 47.16
C GLY A 450 6.19 8.32 46.38
N GLN A 451 5.31 8.78 45.49
CA GLN A 451 4.57 7.88 44.58
C GLN A 451 5.48 7.05 43.68
N PHE A 452 6.63 7.58 43.23
CA PHE A 452 7.63 6.82 42.47
C PHE A 452 8.31 5.70 43.27
N LEU A 453 8.30 5.79 44.60
CA LEU A 453 8.89 4.81 45.49
C LEU A 453 7.90 3.68 45.88
N GLY A 454 6.61 3.84 45.54
CA GLY A 454 5.54 2.92 45.94
C GLY A 454 5.22 2.98 47.44
N GLU A 455 5.62 4.05 48.13
CA GLU A 455 5.33 4.27 49.55
C GLU A 455 4.00 5.02 49.68
N GLU A 456 2.88 4.29 49.70
CA GLU A 456 1.56 4.84 50.02
C GLU A 456 1.42 5.05 51.54
N SER A 457 1.32 6.33 51.94
CA SER A 457 0.70 6.92 53.14
C SER A 457 1.18 6.55 54.56
N GLU A 458 1.96 7.43 55.20
CA GLU A 458 1.87 7.63 56.65
C GLU A 458 0.60 8.45 56.95
N GLY A 459 -0.49 7.77 57.29
CA GLY A 459 -1.73 8.43 57.67
C GLY A 459 -2.98 7.54 57.80
N GLY A 460 -2.90 6.44 58.57
CA GLY A 460 -4.09 5.82 59.18
C GLY A 460 -4.48 4.42 58.72
N ALA A 461 -3.84 3.38 59.27
CA ALA A 461 -4.48 2.16 59.79
C ALA A 461 -3.41 1.36 60.55
N GLN A 462 -3.74 0.93 61.76
CA GLN A 462 -2.87 0.17 62.64
C GLN A 462 -2.52 -1.19 62.01
N ALA A 463 -1.23 -1.51 61.95
CA ALA A 463 -0.77 -2.84 61.55
C ALA A 463 -1.30 -3.89 62.55
N PRO A 464 -1.77 -5.07 62.08
CA PRO A 464 -1.98 -6.21 62.97
C PRO A 464 -0.64 -6.62 63.58
N PRO A 465 -0.61 -7.13 64.82
CA PRO A 465 0.63 -7.48 65.48
C PRO A 465 1.31 -8.63 64.75
N THR A 466 2.54 -8.41 64.28
CA THR A 466 3.45 -9.51 63.98
C THR A 466 3.87 -10.13 65.31
N ALA A 467 3.46 -11.37 65.55
CA ALA A 467 4.15 -12.24 66.49
C ALA A 467 4.60 -13.46 65.72
N ASP A 468 5.91 -13.53 65.50
CA ASP A 468 6.60 -14.75 65.16
C ASP A 468 6.13 -15.88 66.08
N LEU A 469 5.82 -17.02 65.46
CA LEU A 469 5.67 -18.29 66.15
C LEU A 469 6.93 -18.56 66.97
N PRO A 470 6.83 -18.81 68.28
CA PRO A 470 7.90 -19.44 69.01
C PRO A 470 7.96 -20.93 68.63
N THR A 471 9.19 -21.38 68.52
CA THR A 471 9.66 -22.76 68.46
C THR A 471 8.74 -23.75 69.17
N SER A 472 8.38 -24.81 68.45
CA SER A 472 7.91 -26.06 69.01
C SER A 472 8.98 -26.70 69.90
N ASP A 473 8.50 -27.23 71.03
CA ASP A 473 8.98 -28.41 71.77
C ASP A 473 9.51 -28.15 73.18
N LEU A 474 8.56 -28.18 74.11
CA LEU A 474 8.73 -28.60 75.50
C LEU A 474 9.23 -30.06 75.55
N PRO A 475 10.06 -30.44 76.54
CA PRO A 475 10.07 -31.80 77.05
C PRO A 475 8.94 -31.94 78.08
N THR A 476 8.25 -33.09 78.12
CA THR A 476 7.90 -33.71 79.42
C THR A 476 7.41 -35.14 79.25
N ASN A 477 7.73 -35.91 80.29
CA ASN A 477 7.51 -37.33 80.47
C ASN A 477 6.03 -37.69 80.66
N ASP A 478 5.70 -38.89 80.18
CA ASP A 478 4.88 -39.95 80.78
C ASP A 478 3.73 -39.61 81.77
N HIS A 479 2.56 -40.05 81.29
CA HIS A 479 1.53 -40.85 81.98
C HIS A 479 0.36 -40.17 82.73
N ALA A 480 -0.83 -40.49 82.16
CA ALA A 480 -2.02 -41.11 82.76
C ALA A 480 -3.11 -40.23 83.42
N ASP A 481 -4.31 -40.48 82.87
CA ASP A 481 -5.67 -40.57 83.43
C ASP A 481 -6.38 -39.37 84.09
N ASP A 482 -7.54 -39.10 83.48
CA ASP A 482 -8.89 -38.85 84.04
C ASP A 482 -9.19 -37.71 85.02
N ASP A 483 -10.40 -37.19 84.76
CA ASP A 483 -11.38 -36.63 85.70
C ASP A 483 -11.40 -35.14 86.07
N GLU A 484 -12.61 -34.61 85.82
CA GLU A 484 -13.41 -33.70 86.67
C GLU A 484 -13.05 -32.20 86.83
N HIS A 485 -14.09 -31.37 86.58
CA HIS A 485 -14.69 -30.37 87.48
C HIS A 485 -13.75 -29.52 88.38
N THR A 486 -13.88 -28.22 88.62
CA THR A 486 -15.03 -27.29 88.73
C THR A 486 -14.47 -25.95 89.27
N ASP A 487 -15.29 -24.89 89.15
CA ASP A 487 -15.33 -23.67 90.00
C ASP A 487 -14.10 -22.75 89.92
N ASN A 488 -14.14 -21.43 90.02
CA ASN A 488 -15.03 -20.46 90.66
C ASN A 488 -14.56 -19.11 90.03
N ASP A 489 -15.41 -18.16 89.65
CA ASP A 489 -15.83 -17.14 90.58
C ASP A 489 -16.98 -16.36 89.93
N GLY A 490 -18.17 -16.47 90.52
CA GLY A 490 -19.18 -15.45 90.42
C GLY A 490 -18.89 -14.34 91.43
N HIS A 491 -19.02 -13.09 91.03
CA HIS A 491 -20.17 -12.31 91.48
C HIS A 491 -20.45 -11.12 90.56
N ASP A 492 -21.75 -10.89 90.45
CA ASP A 492 -22.50 -10.17 89.43
C ASP A 492 -23.05 -8.86 90.01
N HIS A 493 -23.58 -8.05 89.10
CA HIS A 493 -24.49 -6.91 89.22
C HIS A 493 -23.82 -5.56 89.51
N GLY A 494 -24.01 -4.51 88.72
CA GLY A 494 -24.96 -4.25 87.64
C GLY A 494 -24.98 -2.74 87.36
N PRO A 495 -25.48 -2.29 86.19
CA PRO A 495 -25.03 -1.06 85.55
C PRO A 495 -25.97 0.13 85.77
N ALA A 496 -25.40 1.33 85.86
CA ALA A 496 -26.12 2.61 85.85
C ALA A 496 -25.57 3.49 84.71
N PRO A 497 -26.38 3.85 83.69
CA PRO A 497 -25.97 4.78 82.64
C PRO A 497 -26.47 6.19 82.95
N ALA A 498 -25.63 7.21 82.74
CA ALA A 498 -26.00 8.61 82.86
C ALA A 498 -25.98 9.29 81.47
N ALA A 499 -27.04 10.05 81.21
CA ALA A 499 -27.39 10.84 80.02
C ALA A 499 -26.36 11.93 79.64
N GLY A 500 -26.37 12.59 78.46
CA GLY A 500 -27.24 12.68 77.27
C GLY A 500 -26.36 13.08 76.06
N HIS A 501 -26.77 13.26 74.80
CA HIS A 501 -28.02 13.75 74.20
C HIS A 501 -28.11 13.22 72.74
N ASP A 502 -29.33 12.86 72.37
CA ASP A 502 -30.04 12.99 71.08
C ASP A 502 -29.46 12.40 69.77
N GLY A 503 -29.92 11.18 69.45
CA GLY A 503 -29.84 10.59 68.12
C GLY A 503 -31.19 10.00 67.70
N HIS A 504 -31.83 10.61 66.70
CA HIS A 504 -33.07 10.14 66.09
C HIS A 504 -32.91 9.86 64.59
N GLY A 505 -33.15 8.61 64.19
CA GLY A 505 -34.00 8.18 63.07
C GLY A 505 -33.66 8.59 61.62
N HIS A 506 -33.30 7.60 60.81
CA HIS A 506 -33.53 7.51 59.34
C HIS A 506 -34.67 6.47 59.15
N ASP A 507 -35.71 6.56 58.30
CA ASP A 507 -35.97 7.06 56.93
C ASP A 507 -37.52 7.29 56.77
N PRO A 508 -38.18 7.79 55.66
CA PRO A 508 -37.76 7.85 54.22
C PRO A 508 -38.18 9.08 53.33
N ALA A 509 -37.46 9.26 52.19
CA ALA A 509 -37.78 9.86 50.84
C ALA A 509 -38.28 11.34 50.71
N PRO A 510 -38.15 12.07 49.55
CA PRO A 510 -37.86 11.65 48.15
C PRO A 510 -36.83 12.51 47.35
N ALA A 511 -36.58 12.05 46.10
CA ALA A 511 -35.90 12.75 45.02
C ALA A 511 -36.66 14.00 44.51
N ASP A 512 -35.95 15.11 44.22
CA ASP A 512 -35.74 15.65 42.86
C ASP A 512 -35.08 17.06 42.85
N ALA A 513 -34.03 17.17 42.01
CA ALA A 513 -33.42 18.35 41.36
C ALA A 513 -32.46 19.31 42.13
N PRO A 514 -31.51 19.97 41.43
CA PRO A 514 -30.48 19.45 40.50
C PRO A 514 -29.05 19.87 40.94
N ALA A 515 -28.06 18.99 40.88
CA ALA A 515 -26.66 19.40 41.06
C ALA A 515 -26.12 19.98 39.75
N GLY A 516 -25.71 21.25 39.80
CA GLY A 516 -25.37 22.07 38.65
C GLY A 516 -24.06 21.70 37.96
N PHE A 517 -24.05 21.90 36.64
CA PHE A 517 -22.86 21.91 35.81
C PHE A 517 -21.94 23.06 36.25
N GLY A 518 -20.71 22.76 36.71
CA GLY A 518 -19.69 23.80 36.95
C GLY A 518 -18.84 23.71 38.22
N VAL A 519 -18.86 22.62 38.99
CA VAL A 519 -17.92 22.44 40.11
C VAL A 519 -16.82 21.47 39.69
N ALA A 520 -15.59 21.97 39.57
CA ALA A 520 -14.44 21.24 39.04
C ALA A 520 -13.95 20.07 39.94
N ASP A 521 -14.36 20.05 41.21
CA ASP A 521 -13.91 19.05 42.17
C ASP A 521 -14.65 17.70 42.06
N ASP A 522 -15.86 17.67 41.48
CA ASP A 522 -16.71 16.46 41.44
C ASP A 522 -16.38 15.51 40.25
N ILE A 523 -15.62 16.01 39.27
CA ILE A 523 -15.20 15.24 38.08
C ILE A 523 -13.96 14.39 38.38
N LEU A 524 -13.11 14.83 39.32
CA LEU A 524 -11.91 14.11 39.76
C LEU A 524 -12.25 12.87 40.57
N GLU A 525 -13.31 12.90 41.38
CA GLU A 525 -13.74 11.77 42.19
C GLU A 525 -14.44 10.67 41.37
N THR A 526 -15.13 11.06 40.27
CA THR A 526 -15.88 10.10 39.44
C THR A 526 -15.03 9.47 38.32
N PHE A 527 -13.96 10.11 37.86
CA PHE A 527 -13.14 9.64 36.72
C PHE A 527 -11.64 9.48 37.02
N GLY A 528 -11.19 9.78 38.23
CA GLY A 528 -9.79 9.71 38.66
C GLY A 528 -9.38 8.34 39.22
N HIS A 529 -9.57 7.25 38.47
CA HIS A 529 -8.84 6.01 38.78
C HIS A 529 -7.45 6.08 38.13
N THR A 530 -6.51 6.75 38.79
CA THR A 530 -5.09 6.51 38.52
C THR A 530 -4.76 5.12 39.05
N HIS A 531 -4.64 4.15 38.13
CA HIS A 531 -4.04 2.87 38.46
C HIS A 531 -2.63 3.13 38.98
N ASP A 532 -2.38 2.74 40.22
CA ASP A 532 -1.04 2.49 40.72
C ASP A 532 -0.28 1.72 39.66
N ILE A 533 0.98 2.11 39.40
CA ILE A 533 1.87 1.35 38.53
C ILE A 533 2.91 0.71 39.45
N PRO A 534 2.63 -0.46 40.06
CA PRO A 534 3.60 -1.18 40.89
C PRO A 534 4.89 -1.51 40.13
N GLU A 535 4.83 -1.50 38.79
CA GLU A 535 6.01 -1.72 37.94
C GLU A 535 7.04 -0.58 38.05
N ALA A 536 6.66 0.65 38.36
CA ALA A 536 7.61 1.76 38.52
C ALA A 536 8.59 1.53 39.69
N ALA A 537 8.11 0.91 40.76
CA ALA A 537 8.94 0.54 41.91
C ALA A 537 9.98 -0.55 41.58
N THR A 538 9.87 -1.26 40.46
CA THR A 538 10.86 -2.28 40.04
C THR A 538 12.00 -1.74 39.17
N LEU A 539 11.89 -0.49 38.72
CA LEU A 539 12.84 0.12 37.77
C LEU A 539 14.10 0.70 38.44
N LEU A 540 14.01 1.10 39.71
CA LEU A 540 15.12 1.66 40.47
C LEU A 540 15.90 0.57 41.21
N ASP A 541 17.24 0.63 41.14
CA ASP A 541 18.09 -0.21 41.97
C ASP A 541 17.97 0.18 43.47
N PRO A 542 18.36 -0.71 44.41
CA PRO A 542 18.22 -0.44 45.84
C PRO A 542 18.96 0.81 46.32
N GLU A 543 20.09 1.15 45.72
CA GLU A 543 20.93 2.31 46.10
C GLU A 543 20.30 3.63 45.68
N THR A 544 19.72 3.70 44.47
CA THR A 544 18.99 4.86 43.96
C THR A 544 17.71 5.09 44.76
N LYS A 545 17.03 4.01 45.19
CA LYS A 545 15.88 4.10 46.10
C LYS A 545 16.25 4.72 47.45
N GLU A 546 17.36 4.30 48.06
CA GLU A 546 17.84 4.90 49.31
C GLU A 546 18.20 6.39 49.15
N THR A 547 18.81 6.74 48.03
CA THR A 547 19.14 8.14 47.69
C THR A 547 17.87 8.99 47.55
N LEU A 548 16.83 8.45 46.90
CA LEU A 548 15.53 9.11 46.77
C LEU A 548 14.80 9.23 48.12
N ARG A 549 14.84 8.21 48.99
CA ARG A 549 14.34 8.30 50.38
C ARG A 549 15.04 9.41 51.15
N GLY A 550 16.36 9.52 50.99
CA GLY A 550 17.14 10.62 51.53
C GLY A 550 16.61 11.98 51.08
N ALA A 551 16.32 12.14 49.79
CA ALA A 551 15.76 13.38 49.25
C ALA A 551 14.40 13.71 49.89
N LEU A 552 13.51 12.72 50.01
CA LEU A 552 12.18 12.89 50.61
C LEU A 552 12.25 13.32 52.08
N ARG A 553 13.20 12.77 52.86
CA ARG A 553 13.44 13.18 54.26
C ARG A 553 13.88 14.64 54.36
N GLU A 554 14.78 15.07 53.50
CA GLU A 554 15.23 16.47 53.45
C GLU A 554 14.10 17.41 53.00
N MET A 555 13.26 16.99 52.04
CA MET A 555 12.07 17.75 51.63
C MET A 555 11.05 17.90 52.77
N TRP A 556 10.89 16.88 53.61
CA TRP A 556 10.03 16.95 54.81
C TRP A 556 10.54 17.99 55.82
N GLN A 557 11.85 18.01 56.08
CA GLN A 557 12.43 18.99 57.00
C GLN A 557 12.31 20.42 56.43
N SER A 558 12.52 20.59 55.13
CA SER A 558 12.27 21.86 54.43
C SER A 558 10.80 22.30 54.57
N GLU A 559 9.85 21.39 54.32
CA GLU A 559 8.42 21.61 54.49
C GLU A 559 8.09 22.08 55.92
N LEU A 560 8.57 21.36 56.93
CA LEU A 560 8.34 21.68 58.34
C LEU A 560 8.79 23.11 58.69
N HIS A 561 10.03 23.48 58.32
CA HIS A 561 10.57 24.82 58.62
C HIS A 561 9.86 25.94 57.84
N LEU A 562 9.43 25.69 56.60
CA LEU A 562 8.64 26.65 55.82
C LEU A 562 7.27 26.93 56.47
N ARG A 563 6.63 25.89 57.01
CA ARG A 563 5.33 26.03 57.71
C ARG A 563 5.43 26.68 59.08
N MET A 564 6.62 26.68 59.70
CA MET A 564 6.92 27.42 60.93
C MET A 564 7.40 28.86 60.67
N ALA A 565 7.18 29.40 59.46
CA ALA A 565 7.67 30.72 59.04
C ALA A 565 9.19 30.91 59.21
N ALA A 566 9.97 29.83 59.08
CA ALA A 566 11.42 29.83 59.21
C ALA A 566 12.15 29.43 57.89
N PRO A 567 11.97 30.18 56.79
CA PRO A 567 12.57 29.83 55.48
C PRO A 567 14.11 29.78 55.51
N GLU A 568 14.76 30.55 56.39
CA GLU A 568 16.23 30.50 56.58
C GLU A 568 16.70 29.12 57.08
N GLN A 569 15.91 28.48 57.94
CA GLN A 569 16.19 27.13 58.45
C GLN A 569 15.81 26.05 57.42
N ALA A 570 14.84 26.32 56.54
CA ALA A 570 14.41 25.39 55.50
C ALA A 570 15.42 25.26 54.34
N LEU A 571 16.07 26.36 53.94
CA LEU A 571 16.95 26.41 52.77
C LEU A 571 18.07 25.35 52.77
N PRO A 572 18.81 25.08 53.86
CA PRO A 572 19.81 24.02 53.90
C PRO A 572 19.25 22.63 53.54
N TYR A 573 18.05 22.30 54.03
CA TYR A 573 17.38 21.04 53.72
C TYR A 573 16.91 21.03 52.26
N ALA A 574 16.36 22.14 51.76
CA ALA A 574 15.93 22.28 50.37
C ALA A 574 17.10 22.08 49.37
N HIS A 575 18.30 22.59 49.69
CA HIS A 575 19.51 22.40 48.88
C HIS A 575 20.03 20.96 48.93
N ARG A 576 20.01 20.30 50.09
CA ARG A 576 20.39 18.88 50.21
C ARG A 576 19.41 17.98 49.45
N ALA A 577 18.11 18.24 49.53
CA ALA A 577 17.10 17.58 48.72
C ALA A 577 17.39 17.72 47.22
N LEU A 578 17.70 18.94 46.75
CA LEU A 578 18.05 19.18 45.34
C LEU A 578 19.30 18.40 44.90
N ALA A 579 20.31 18.29 45.77
CA ALA A 579 21.53 17.53 45.49
C ALA A 579 21.24 16.04 45.32
N LEU A 580 20.43 15.47 46.22
CA LEU A 580 20.02 14.05 46.17
C LEU A 580 19.14 13.75 44.95
N ILE A 581 18.20 14.63 44.60
CA ILE A 581 17.38 14.50 43.38
C ILE A 581 18.27 14.48 42.12
N LYS A 582 19.30 15.32 42.07
CA LYS A 582 20.24 15.33 40.94
C LYS A 582 21.07 14.05 40.85
N GLN A 583 21.44 13.44 41.99
CA GLN A 583 22.14 12.16 42.01
C GLN A 583 21.25 11.05 41.45
N VAL A 584 19.96 10.99 41.85
CA VAL A 584 18.97 10.05 41.31
C VAL A 584 18.83 10.21 39.78
N GLN A 585 18.69 11.46 39.30
CA GLN A 585 18.60 11.75 37.85
C GLN A 585 19.84 11.33 37.05
N GLN A 586 21.02 11.33 37.67
CA GLN A 586 22.26 10.89 37.04
C GLN A 586 22.40 9.37 37.03
N ALA A 587 21.90 8.69 38.07
CA ALA A 587 21.89 7.23 38.20
C ALA A 587 20.91 6.55 37.23
N GLU A 588 19.75 7.17 36.95
CA GLU A 588 18.74 6.66 36.00
C GLU A 588 19.13 6.73 34.51
N ARG A 589 20.34 7.21 34.17
CA ARG A 589 20.88 7.11 32.80
C ARG A 589 21.29 5.68 32.45
N ILE A 590 20.37 4.73 32.58
CA ILE A 590 20.51 3.37 32.06
C ILE A 590 20.15 3.44 30.57
N TYR A 591 21.17 3.35 29.72
CA TYR A 591 20.97 3.04 28.31
C TYR A 591 20.37 1.64 28.23
N LEU A 592 19.07 1.53 27.94
CA LEU A 592 18.48 0.27 27.49
C LEU A 592 19.14 -0.10 26.16
N ALA A 593 20.19 -0.92 26.22
CA ALA A 593 20.71 -1.60 25.05
C ALA A 593 19.54 -2.44 24.49
N ARG A 594 19.08 -2.10 23.28
CA ARG A 594 18.16 -2.95 22.52
C ARG A 594 18.68 -4.39 22.59
N VAL A 595 17.97 -5.25 23.32
CA VAL A 595 18.13 -6.70 23.23
C VAL A 595 17.63 -7.13 21.86
N GLY A 596 18.49 -6.97 20.86
CA GLY A 596 18.35 -7.68 19.61
C GLY A 596 18.47 -9.18 19.90
N THR A 597 17.68 -9.99 19.21
CA THR A 597 17.82 -11.45 19.25
C THR A 597 19.26 -11.84 18.94
N GLN A 598 19.99 -12.38 19.92
CA GLN A 598 21.27 -13.04 19.67
C GLN A 598 20.97 -14.32 18.87
N LEU A 599 21.18 -14.24 17.56
CA LEU A 599 21.17 -15.43 16.72
C LEU A 599 22.34 -16.33 17.15
N PRO A 600 22.16 -17.66 17.13
CA PRO A 600 23.26 -18.58 17.40
C PRO A 600 24.42 -18.30 16.41
N PRO A 601 25.68 -18.39 16.88
CA PRO A 601 26.83 -18.11 16.04
C PRO A 601 26.84 -19.01 14.80
N ILE A 602 27.14 -18.42 13.65
CA ILE A 602 27.22 -19.15 12.38
C ILE A 602 28.44 -20.07 12.44
N ASP A 603 28.23 -21.36 12.18
CA ASP A 603 29.31 -22.33 12.03
C ASP A 603 29.99 -22.14 10.66
N GLU A 604 31.11 -21.41 10.65
CA GLU A 604 31.89 -21.11 9.44
C GLU A 604 32.46 -22.38 8.78
N THR A 605 32.58 -23.51 9.49
CA THR A 605 33.10 -24.77 8.91
C THR A 605 32.12 -25.39 7.91
N ARG A 606 30.83 -25.04 7.99
CA ARG A 606 29.78 -25.58 7.11
C ARG A 606 29.46 -24.64 5.95
N ARG A 607 29.92 -23.40 5.99
CA ARG A 607 29.68 -22.37 4.98
C ARG A 607 30.30 -22.79 3.64
N MET A 608 29.56 -22.60 2.54
CA MET A 608 29.99 -22.93 1.15
C MET A 608 30.24 -24.41 0.85
N THR A 609 29.95 -25.33 1.78
CA THR A 609 30.15 -26.78 1.57
C THR A 609 29.04 -27.46 0.75
N GLY A 610 27.85 -26.83 0.67
CA GLY A 610 26.68 -27.40 0.00
C GLY A 610 26.04 -28.62 0.69
N ARG A 611 26.58 -29.07 1.83
CA ARG A 611 26.06 -30.23 2.57
C ARG A 611 24.79 -29.84 3.33
N ARG A 612 23.71 -30.59 3.11
CA ARG A 612 22.39 -30.39 3.75
C ARG A 612 22.16 -31.30 4.97
N ASP A 613 23.21 -31.96 5.45
CA ASP A 613 23.13 -32.94 6.54
C ASP A 613 22.66 -32.30 7.85
N GLY A 614 21.56 -32.79 8.41
CA GLY A 614 20.94 -32.25 9.63
C GLY A 614 19.97 -31.09 9.40
N ILE A 615 19.73 -30.67 8.16
CA ILE A 615 18.66 -29.71 7.81
C ILE A 615 17.40 -30.52 7.52
N ALA A 616 16.47 -30.57 8.48
CA ALA A 616 15.16 -31.15 8.25
C ALA A 616 14.42 -30.36 7.15
N GLY A 617 13.96 -31.04 6.11
CA GLY A 617 13.09 -30.45 5.10
C GLY A 617 11.78 -30.02 5.75
N ARG A 618 11.64 -28.72 6.05
CA ARG A 618 10.35 -28.15 6.44
C ARG A 618 9.52 -27.98 5.17
N ALA A 619 8.82 -29.04 4.78
CA ALA A 619 7.69 -28.89 3.89
C ALA A 619 6.66 -28.03 4.64
N LEU A 620 6.35 -26.85 4.09
CA LEU A 620 5.24 -26.06 4.61
C LEU A 620 3.96 -26.89 4.39
N PRO A 621 3.10 -27.05 5.41
CA PRO A 621 1.81 -27.69 5.22
C PRO A 621 1.04 -26.94 4.13
N ARG A 622 0.40 -27.67 3.21
CA ARG A 622 -0.49 -27.05 2.22
C ARG A 622 -1.64 -26.40 2.99
N GLY A 623 -1.84 -25.11 2.78
CA GLY A 623 -3.00 -24.41 3.31
C GLY A 623 -4.30 -25.00 2.73
N PRO A 624 -5.45 -24.76 3.37
CA PRO A 624 -6.75 -25.13 2.83
C PRO A 624 -6.95 -24.47 1.45
N ALA A 625 -7.61 -25.18 0.53
CA ALA A 625 -8.00 -24.62 -0.75
C ALA A 625 -8.98 -23.44 -0.52
N PRO A 626 -8.86 -22.34 -1.29
CA PRO A 626 -9.81 -21.24 -1.21
C PRO A 626 -11.23 -21.74 -1.54
N ALA A 627 -12.20 -21.41 -0.69
CA ALA A 627 -13.59 -21.79 -0.91
C ALA A 627 -14.18 -21.04 -2.12
N GLY A 628 -14.96 -21.74 -2.95
CA GLY A 628 -15.69 -21.14 -4.08
C GLY A 628 -14.98 -21.21 -5.44
N ASP A 629 -13.87 -21.93 -5.54
CA ASP A 629 -13.13 -22.15 -6.80
C ASP A 629 -13.34 -23.56 -7.40
N ASP A 630 -14.22 -24.39 -6.82
CA ASP A 630 -14.45 -25.78 -7.27
C ASP A 630 -14.78 -25.90 -8.76
N ALA A 631 -15.58 -24.97 -9.29
CA ALA A 631 -15.92 -24.93 -10.71
C ALA A 631 -14.73 -24.54 -11.61
N LEU A 632 -13.86 -23.64 -11.13
CA LEU A 632 -12.62 -23.26 -11.81
C LEU A 632 -11.63 -24.41 -11.81
N ASP A 633 -11.46 -25.09 -10.67
CA ASP A 633 -10.59 -26.25 -10.52
C ASP A 633 -11.03 -27.40 -11.43
N ALA A 634 -12.32 -27.73 -11.42
CA ALA A 634 -12.88 -28.77 -12.27
C ALA A 634 -12.73 -28.44 -13.76
N ALA A 635 -13.02 -27.20 -14.16
CA ALA A 635 -12.83 -26.75 -15.54
C ALA A 635 -11.36 -26.76 -15.96
N TRP A 636 -10.46 -26.27 -15.11
CA TRP A 636 -9.03 -26.29 -15.37
C TRP A 636 -8.51 -27.72 -15.54
N GLN A 637 -8.97 -28.68 -14.72
CA GLN A 637 -8.59 -30.09 -14.88
C GLN A 637 -9.18 -30.69 -16.16
N ALA A 638 -10.47 -30.47 -16.43
CA ALA A 638 -11.16 -31.01 -17.61
C ALA A 638 -10.52 -30.56 -18.92
N LEU A 639 -10.02 -29.32 -18.99
CA LEU A 639 -9.35 -28.79 -20.17
C LEU A 639 -7.97 -29.42 -20.45
N ALA A 640 -7.45 -30.28 -19.56
CA ALA A 640 -6.20 -31.03 -19.81
C ALA A 640 -6.36 -32.05 -20.94
N SER A 641 -7.56 -32.61 -21.08
CA SER A 641 -7.93 -33.60 -22.09
C SER A 641 -9.06 -33.09 -22.97
N ALA A 642 -9.27 -33.71 -24.13
CA ALA A 642 -10.44 -33.43 -24.97
C ALA A 642 -11.73 -34.00 -24.34
N ASP A 643 -11.59 -35.07 -23.55
CA ASP A 643 -12.70 -35.81 -22.98
C ASP A 643 -13.33 -35.08 -21.79
N ALA A 644 -14.66 -35.01 -21.78
CA ALA A 644 -15.51 -34.45 -20.71
C ALA A 644 -15.48 -32.91 -20.49
N THR A 645 -15.16 -32.12 -21.52
CA THR A 645 -15.11 -30.65 -21.43
C THR A 645 -16.49 -29.99 -21.32
N ALA A 646 -17.53 -30.49 -21.99
CA ALA A 646 -18.82 -29.76 -22.10
C ALA A 646 -19.52 -29.47 -20.74
N PRO A 647 -19.74 -30.44 -19.83
CA PRO A 647 -20.37 -30.15 -18.53
C PRO A 647 -19.54 -29.19 -17.67
N ALA A 648 -18.21 -29.28 -17.78
CA ALA A 648 -17.29 -28.40 -17.06
C ALA A 648 -17.35 -26.96 -17.60
N LEU A 649 -17.50 -26.78 -18.92
CA LEU A 649 -17.70 -25.47 -19.55
C LEU A 649 -19.04 -24.83 -19.14
N ASP A 650 -20.11 -25.62 -18.98
CA ASP A 650 -21.41 -25.11 -18.52
C ASP A 650 -21.39 -24.72 -17.03
N ALA A 651 -20.67 -25.48 -16.19
CA ALA A 651 -20.43 -25.11 -14.80
C ALA A 651 -19.56 -23.85 -14.70
N LEU A 652 -18.53 -23.74 -15.54
CA LEU A 652 -17.66 -22.57 -15.63
C LEU A 652 -18.44 -21.32 -16.07
N GLN A 653 -19.29 -21.42 -17.09
CA GLN A 653 -20.09 -20.29 -17.56
C GLN A 653 -21.01 -19.77 -16.44
N ARG A 654 -21.74 -20.66 -15.75
CA ARG A 654 -22.58 -20.28 -14.60
C ARG A 654 -21.79 -19.63 -13.48
N TRP A 655 -20.57 -20.11 -13.24
CA TRP A 655 -19.69 -19.51 -12.24
C TRP A 655 -19.26 -18.09 -12.64
N ILE A 656 -18.91 -17.86 -13.92
CA ILE A 656 -18.55 -16.54 -14.45
C ILE A 656 -19.72 -15.57 -14.31
N ASP A 657 -20.93 -16.00 -14.70
CA ASP A 657 -22.15 -15.19 -14.64
C ASP A 657 -22.50 -14.79 -13.19
N ALA A 658 -22.23 -15.68 -12.23
CA ALA A 658 -22.47 -15.42 -10.80
C ALA A 658 -21.35 -14.59 -10.12
N ASN A 659 -20.14 -14.52 -10.69
CA ASN A 659 -18.96 -13.90 -10.08
C ASN A 659 -18.28 -12.82 -10.95
N PRO A 660 -19.00 -11.89 -11.61
CA PRO A 660 -18.40 -10.96 -12.56
C PRO A 660 -17.39 -10.00 -11.89
N GLN A 661 -17.55 -9.68 -10.61
CA GLN A 661 -16.66 -8.79 -9.85
C GLN A 661 -15.31 -9.43 -9.51
N ARG A 662 -15.20 -10.76 -9.62
CA ARG A 662 -13.96 -11.50 -9.28
C ARG A 662 -13.01 -11.64 -10.47
N ILE A 663 -13.43 -11.23 -11.66
CA ILE A 663 -12.75 -11.49 -12.93
C ILE A 663 -12.45 -10.15 -13.60
N ASP A 664 -11.19 -9.93 -13.97
CA ASP A 664 -10.78 -8.68 -14.63
C ASP A 664 -11.41 -8.53 -16.03
N ASP A 665 -11.51 -9.62 -16.80
CA ASP A 665 -12.11 -9.66 -18.14
C ASP A 665 -13.01 -10.90 -18.34
N PRO A 666 -14.28 -10.84 -17.92
CA PRO A 666 -15.22 -11.96 -18.08
C PRO A 666 -15.52 -12.28 -19.55
N LEU A 667 -15.50 -11.28 -20.44
CA LEU A 667 -15.79 -11.48 -21.86
C LEU A 667 -14.69 -12.28 -22.56
N SER A 668 -13.42 -12.11 -22.18
CA SER A 668 -12.35 -12.99 -22.66
C SER A 668 -12.61 -14.45 -22.32
N LEU A 669 -13.08 -14.75 -21.10
CA LEU A 669 -13.40 -16.13 -20.71
C LEU A 669 -14.57 -16.67 -21.53
N VAL A 670 -15.65 -15.90 -21.69
CA VAL A 670 -16.81 -16.29 -22.52
C VAL A 670 -16.38 -16.59 -23.97
N ALA A 671 -15.56 -15.74 -24.56
CA ALA A 671 -15.06 -15.94 -25.93
C ALA A 671 -14.21 -17.21 -26.04
N ARG A 672 -13.33 -17.49 -25.07
CA ARG A 672 -12.51 -18.72 -25.08
C ARG A 672 -13.33 -19.98 -24.79
N ILE A 673 -14.36 -19.89 -23.96
CA ILE A 673 -15.32 -21.00 -23.76
C ILE A 673 -16.00 -21.32 -25.09
N ASP A 674 -16.42 -20.30 -25.85
CA ASP A 674 -17.05 -20.47 -27.15
C ASP A 674 -16.14 -21.12 -28.20
N GLU A 675 -14.87 -20.71 -28.26
CA GLU A 675 -13.88 -21.33 -29.15
C GLU A 675 -13.70 -22.82 -28.83
N VAL A 676 -13.60 -23.19 -27.55
CA VAL A 676 -13.47 -24.59 -27.13
C VAL A 676 -14.77 -25.37 -27.37
N ARG A 677 -15.95 -24.75 -27.27
CA ARG A 677 -17.22 -25.40 -27.66
C ARG A 677 -17.30 -25.66 -29.16
N THR A 678 -16.77 -24.75 -29.97
CA THR A 678 -16.78 -24.84 -31.44
C THR A 678 -15.80 -25.88 -31.94
N ASP A 679 -14.58 -25.91 -31.38
CA ASP A 679 -13.57 -26.93 -31.65
C ASP A 679 -13.00 -27.52 -30.35
N PRO A 680 -13.66 -28.56 -29.78
CA PRO A 680 -13.19 -29.21 -28.55
C PRO A 680 -11.84 -29.90 -28.70
N ALA A 681 -11.42 -30.23 -29.92
CA ALA A 681 -10.17 -30.94 -30.21
C ALA A 681 -8.97 -29.98 -30.25
N CYS A 682 -9.19 -28.68 -30.46
CA CYS A 682 -8.16 -27.65 -30.50
C CYS A 682 -7.35 -27.54 -29.19
N ALA A 683 -6.14 -28.10 -29.19
CA ALA A 683 -5.25 -28.08 -28.02
C ALA A 683 -4.82 -26.66 -27.63
N GLU A 684 -4.59 -25.77 -28.60
CA GLU A 684 -4.24 -24.37 -28.35
C GLU A 684 -5.39 -23.60 -27.70
N CYS A 685 -6.63 -23.82 -28.15
CA CYS A 685 -7.83 -23.20 -27.60
C CYS A 685 -8.04 -23.63 -26.14
N ARG A 686 -7.89 -24.92 -25.84
CA ARG A 686 -7.95 -25.43 -24.45
C ARG A 686 -6.83 -24.85 -23.58
N ALA A 687 -5.60 -24.79 -24.09
CA ALA A 687 -4.47 -24.21 -23.36
C ALA A 687 -4.66 -22.71 -23.08
N ALA A 688 -5.21 -21.96 -24.04
CA ALA A 688 -5.53 -20.55 -23.88
C ALA A 688 -6.60 -20.33 -22.80
N LEU A 689 -7.68 -21.12 -22.80
CA LEU A 689 -8.69 -21.05 -21.74
C LEU A 689 -8.11 -21.39 -20.37
N ARG A 690 -7.29 -22.45 -20.26
CA ARG A 690 -6.59 -22.80 -19.00
C ARG A 690 -5.71 -21.68 -18.46
N ALA A 691 -5.01 -20.97 -19.34
CA ALA A 691 -4.15 -19.85 -18.95
C ALA A 691 -4.97 -18.69 -18.35
N LEU A 692 -6.15 -18.39 -18.90
CA LEU A 692 -7.06 -17.38 -18.35
C LEU A 692 -7.66 -17.83 -17.00
N LEU A 693 -8.08 -19.09 -16.90
CA LEU A 693 -8.62 -19.64 -15.64
C LEU A 693 -7.60 -19.52 -14.50
N TRP A 694 -6.32 -19.78 -14.76
CA TRP A 694 -5.27 -19.65 -13.76
C TRP A 694 -5.17 -18.24 -13.16
N GLY A 695 -5.48 -17.19 -13.94
CA GLY A 695 -5.53 -15.81 -13.45
C GLY A 695 -6.78 -15.51 -12.61
N ALA A 696 -7.89 -16.19 -12.86
CA ALA A 696 -9.16 -16.01 -12.13
C ALA A 696 -9.21 -16.79 -10.79
N MET A 697 -8.37 -17.81 -10.64
CA MET A 697 -8.28 -18.61 -9.41
C MET A 697 -7.65 -17.81 -8.27
N GLN A 698 -8.19 -17.95 -7.07
CA GLN A 698 -7.63 -17.31 -5.89
C GLN A 698 -6.28 -17.93 -5.55
N ARG A 699 -5.30 -17.07 -5.29
CA ARG A 699 -4.07 -17.53 -4.67
C ARG A 699 -4.41 -17.96 -3.24
N PRO A 700 -4.01 -19.17 -2.81
CA PRO A 700 -4.13 -19.55 -1.42
C PRO A 700 -3.43 -18.47 -0.59
N ALA A 701 -4.18 -17.83 0.31
CA ALA A 701 -3.56 -16.89 1.23
C ALA A 701 -2.45 -17.65 1.95
N GLY A 702 -1.24 -17.08 1.99
CA GLY A 702 -0.17 -17.59 2.83
C GLY A 702 -0.61 -17.46 4.27
N VAL A 703 -1.34 -18.46 4.77
CA VAL A 703 -1.72 -18.48 6.17
C VAL A 703 -0.41 -18.60 6.92
N SER A 704 -0.08 -17.57 7.69
CA SER A 704 0.84 -17.75 8.80
C SER A 704 0.12 -18.76 9.69
N ALA A 705 0.43 -20.05 9.51
CA ALA A 705 -0.16 -21.10 10.30
C ALA A 705 0.02 -20.67 11.74
N ARG A 706 -1.10 -20.45 12.46
CA ARG A 706 -1.03 -20.35 13.91
C ARG A 706 -0.22 -21.54 14.35
N ARG A 707 0.82 -21.32 15.17
CA ARG A 707 1.52 -22.43 15.80
C ARG A 707 0.45 -23.35 16.37
N ASP A 708 0.61 -24.66 16.17
CA ASP A 708 -0.32 -25.64 16.70
C ASP A 708 -0.63 -25.30 18.16
N ALA A 709 -1.91 -25.48 18.55
CA ALA A 709 -2.32 -25.28 19.93
C ALA A 709 -1.33 -26.00 20.85
N ALA A 710 -0.89 -25.30 21.91
CA ALA A 710 0.14 -25.83 22.79
C ALA A 710 -0.22 -27.26 23.21
N GLY A 711 0.71 -28.20 22.99
CA GLY A 711 0.55 -29.59 23.46
C GLY A 711 0.27 -29.63 24.96
N ALA A 712 -0.06 -30.80 25.51
CA ALA A 712 -0.45 -30.94 26.92
C ALA A 712 0.52 -30.24 27.90
N VAL A 713 1.83 -30.33 27.64
CA VAL A 713 2.88 -29.66 28.42
C VAL A 713 2.82 -28.12 28.29
N GLY A 714 2.64 -27.61 27.07
CA GLY A 714 2.58 -26.17 26.82
C GLY A 714 1.31 -25.51 27.36
N ARG A 715 0.17 -26.21 27.35
CA ARG A 715 -1.05 -25.76 28.03
C ARG A 715 -0.85 -25.65 29.54
N ARG A 716 -0.26 -26.67 30.16
CA ARG A 716 0.04 -26.69 31.60
C ARG A 716 1.04 -25.60 32.02
N TYR A 717 1.99 -25.27 31.14
CA TYR A 717 2.91 -24.14 31.34
C TYR A 717 2.18 -22.79 31.29
N LEU A 718 1.30 -22.58 30.32
CA LEU A 718 0.52 -21.35 30.17
C LEU A 718 -0.52 -21.17 31.30
N GLU A 719 -1.11 -22.25 31.79
CA GLU A 719 -2.02 -22.24 32.95
C GLU A 719 -1.30 -21.79 34.22
N ARG A 720 -0.04 -22.22 34.42
CA ARG A 720 0.79 -21.79 35.56
C ARG A 720 1.30 -20.36 35.50
N LEU A 721 1.23 -19.72 34.33
CA LEU A 721 1.63 -18.32 34.14
C LEU A 721 0.47 -17.34 34.37
N ARG A 722 -0.77 -17.83 34.53
CA ARG A 722 -1.89 -16.97 34.84
C ARG A 722 -1.88 -16.70 36.36
N PRO A 723 -1.82 -15.43 36.81
CA PRO A 723 -2.02 -15.13 38.22
C PRO A 723 -3.41 -15.61 38.64
N GLU A 724 -3.50 -16.28 39.78
CA GLU A 724 -4.79 -16.69 40.34
C GLU A 724 -5.64 -15.44 40.59
N PRO A 725 -6.95 -15.46 40.26
CA PRO A 725 -7.84 -14.41 40.70
C PRO A 725 -7.87 -14.44 42.23
N ALA A 726 -7.60 -13.29 42.85
CA ALA A 726 -7.67 -13.14 44.30
C ALA A 726 -9.09 -13.51 44.79
N PRO A 727 -9.20 -14.22 45.93
CA PRO A 727 -10.47 -14.69 46.49
C PRO A 727 -11.40 -13.56 46.93
#